data_AF-A0A260WIF0-F1
#
_entry.id   AF-A0A260WIF0-F1
#
_cell.length_a   1.000
_cell.length_b   1.000
_cell.length_c   1.000
_cell.angle_alpha   90.00
_cell.angle_beta   90.00
_cell.angle_gamma   90.00
#
_symmetry.space_group_name_H-M   'P 1'
#
loop_
_entity.id
_entity.type
_entity.pdbx_description
1 polymer ?
#
loop_
_entity_poly.entity_id
_entity_poly.type
_entity_poly.pdbx_seq_one_letter_code
_entity_poly.pdbx_strand_id
1 'polypeptide(L)'
;MGYRIVSETLRFLAVSDPGRLRLRAAATTTITVVLAMAILIPGSHLVGQPLTVALLGAVVAMQSSAAVKDKDQRSRVITTLLLVFPAILAVSLSAVLSQFGKVADVGFIVVLFAAVWVRRYGPRGTALGMVAFICYFFALFLRAQPSQIPVLAVSIVLGAGISLAVRTLVLPERPGLELRRLVRALRAASIDVLEVASNRVDRDLDLLRKRLDRLGSTALMIDDWLDRNDASQLLSVTNEDLSLRIFDAQIATEQLVSALWALDPIPSGVTPQAALPPNSWPSSLVQATTALSSCLQNNPSDDQLRAARRLAAAAADKADPSTQAGIATTVAMRAVQAHIAIHHITSNALHTESAPKEKPEKDDDTDSGLNPSTKAAIQVAVATSAATVLGEIISPDRWYWAVLTAFLVFTGASTRGEILSRAGHRVVGTVGGVLAGVLLSALVGRNQPLQLLLLVVCIFFAFYLVTVAYALLSFFVTVMLAMLYGLLGTFSIEVLELRIYETAAGGLVGIASAYFVFSTGTRSTMVEKVDDYLEQMTAIIDTGIDAVITPGRPTDLVVDMRKLDNALKDLVAAGKPLEMGPTTRTRKGVKRLLRIMTVSNRSSHALARAGVGASHAEPDTGPSQETADALRRAAEVTKATIADVGRALAGEHVDPPEKLTETSAPDVMLKSTTTPGPVRSAVRSLSTLNRTMGEALTRV
;
A
#
# COMPACT_ATOMS: atom_id res chain seq x y z
N MET A 1 3.97 19.30 30.50
CA MET A 1 3.70 17.89 30.17
C MET A 1 2.88 17.73 28.87
N GLY A 2 1.73 18.41 28.74
CA GLY A 2 0.84 18.29 27.56
C GLY A 2 1.49 18.61 26.21
N TYR A 3 2.34 19.64 26.11
CA TYR A 3 2.98 20.03 24.84
C TYR A 3 3.97 18.97 24.31
N ARG A 4 4.65 18.24 25.21
CA ARG A 4 5.62 17.19 24.86
C ARG A 4 4.92 15.90 24.44
N ILE A 5 3.82 15.55 25.10
CA ILE A 5 2.97 14.42 24.71
C ILE A 5 2.32 14.68 23.35
N VAL A 6 1.84 15.90 23.10
CA VAL A 6 1.25 16.29 21.81
C VAL A 6 2.31 16.28 20.70
N SER A 7 3.53 16.77 20.94
CA SER A 7 4.58 16.73 19.92
C SER A 7 5.11 15.32 19.65
N GLU A 8 5.21 14.46 20.67
CA GLU A 8 5.59 13.05 20.51
C GLU A 8 4.50 12.23 19.82
N THR A 9 3.22 12.44 20.17
CA THR A 9 2.10 11.79 19.46
C THR A 9 1.94 12.30 18.04
N LEU A 10 2.12 13.59 17.77
CA LEU A 10 2.14 14.12 16.40
C LEU A 10 3.32 13.58 15.60
N ARG A 11 4.49 13.40 16.21
CA ARG A 11 5.66 12.78 15.57
C ARG A 11 5.43 11.29 15.32
N PHE A 12 4.84 10.56 16.27
CA PHE A 12 4.45 9.16 16.10
C PHE A 12 3.39 8.97 15.01
N LEU A 13 2.37 9.84 14.96
CA LEU A 13 1.34 9.87 13.92
C LEU A 13 1.94 10.21 12.55
N ALA A 14 2.86 11.17 12.48
CA ALA A 14 3.56 11.53 11.24
C ALA A 14 4.49 10.41 10.74
N VAL A 15 5.03 9.59 11.64
CA VAL A 15 5.84 8.42 11.32
C VAL A 15 4.97 7.22 10.92
N SER A 16 3.80 7.05 11.55
CA SER A 16 2.92 5.88 11.35
C SER A 16 1.93 6.03 10.17
N ASP A 17 1.59 7.27 9.78
CA ASP A 17 0.69 7.59 8.66
C ASP A 17 1.24 8.80 7.87
N PRO A 18 2.33 8.61 7.09
CA PRO A 18 2.87 9.67 6.25
C PRO A 18 1.80 10.13 5.26
N GLY A 19 1.51 11.44 5.23
CA GLY A 19 0.42 12.00 4.43
C GLY A 19 -0.93 12.15 5.15
N ARG A 20 -1.10 11.56 6.35
CA ARG A 20 -2.33 11.58 7.17
C ARG A 20 -3.53 10.95 6.44
N LEU A 21 -3.29 9.94 5.62
CA LEU A 21 -4.31 9.34 4.77
C LEU A 21 -5.31 8.53 5.56
N ARG A 22 -4.82 7.71 6.50
CA ARG A 22 -5.66 6.91 7.39
C ARG A 22 -6.43 7.80 8.35
N LEU A 23 -5.76 8.80 8.92
CA LEU A 23 -6.39 9.77 9.82
C LEU A 23 -7.55 10.49 9.13
N ARG A 24 -7.33 10.93 7.90
CA ARG A 24 -8.35 11.62 7.12
C ARG A 24 -9.52 10.70 6.77
N ALA A 25 -9.24 9.51 6.24
CA ALA A 25 -10.29 8.55 5.90
C ALA A 25 -11.19 8.24 7.11
N ALA A 26 -10.57 7.96 8.26
CA ALA A 26 -11.28 7.75 9.52
C ALA A 26 -12.10 8.97 9.93
N ALA A 27 -11.50 10.17 9.94
CA ALA A 27 -12.19 11.41 10.31
C ALA A 27 -13.38 11.71 9.39
N THR A 28 -13.23 11.55 8.08
CA THR A 28 -14.30 11.75 7.10
C THR A 28 -15.47 10.81 7.37
N THR A 29 -15.22 9.51 7.58
CA THR A 29 -16.29 8.55 7.89
C THR A 29 -16.94 8.85 9.25
N THR A 30 -16.16 9.14 10.28
CA THR A 30 -16.69 9.50 11.61
C THR A 30 -17.57 10.75 11.56
N ILE A 31 -17.10 11.83 10.93
CA ILE A 31 -17.88 13.08 10.79
C ILE A 31 -19.15 12.83 9.97
N THR A 32 -19.05 12.03 8.90
CA THR A 32 -20.21 11.64 8.10
C THR A 32 -21.28 10.94 8.94
N VAL A 33 -20.89 9.96 9.75
CA VAL A 33 -21.83 9.22 10.60
C VAL A 33 -22.41 10.10 11.70
N VAL A 34 -21.57 10.90 12.38
CA VAL A 34 -22.03 11.82 13.43
C VAL A 34 -23.03 12.83 12.87
N LEU A 35 -22.74 13.43 11.71
CA LEU A 35 -23.64 14.38 11.06
C LEU A 35 -24.93 13.69 10.59
N ALA A 36 -24.84 12.48 10.05
CA ALA A 36 -26.01 11.69 9.67
C ALA A 36 -26.91 11.39 10.88
N MET A 37 -26.35 10.96 12.01
CA MET A 37 -27.11 10.75 13.24
C MET A 37 -27.70 12.05 13.78
N ALA A 38 -26.93 13.14 13.80
CA ALA A 38 -27.38 14.43 14.32
C ALA A 38 -28.52 15.06 13.50
N ILE A 39 -28.59 14.77 12.19
CA ILE A 39 -29.65 15.28 11.30
C ILE A 39 -30.84 14.31 11.25
N LEU A 40 -30.58 13.02 10.99
CA LEU A 40 -31.63 12.04 10.71
C LEU A 40 -32.41 11.65 11.97
N ILE A 41 -31.78 11.57 13.14
CA ILE A 41 -32.48 11.19 14.37
C ILE A 41 -33.52 12.24 14.74
N PRO A 42 -33.18 13.54 14.94
CA PRO A 42 -34.19 14.56 15.21
C PRO A 42 -35.22 14.70 14.08
N GLY A 43 -34.78 14.63 12.81
CA GLY A 43 -35.68 14.67 11.66
C GLY A 43 -36.73 13.54 11.68
N SER A 44 -36.34 12.33 12.04
CA SER A 44 -37.27 11.21 12.18
C SER A 44 -38.29 11.43 13.29
N HIS A 45 -37.88 12.00 14.43
CA HIS A 45 -38.79 12.34 15.53
C HIS A 45 -39.81 13.41 15.13
N LEU A 46 -39.40 14.43 14.36
CA LEU A 46 -40.30 15.50 13.89
C LEU A 46 -41.37 14.98 12.93
N VAL A 47 -41.05 13.97 12.13
CA VAL A 47 -41.98 13.35 11.15
C VAL A 47 -42.76 12.19 11.79
N GLY A 48 -42.55 11.89 13.08
CA GLY A 48 -43.21 10.79 13.79
C GLY A 48 -42.77 9.40 13.31
N GLN A 49 -41.59 9.28 12.70
CA GLN A 49 -41.03 8.03 12.19
C GLN A 49 -40.13 7.36 13.22
N PRO A 50 -40.02 6.01 13.19
CA PRO A 50 -39.18 5.29 14.15
C PRO A 50 -37.69 5.55 13.91
N LEU A 51 -36.91 5.46 14.99
CA LEU A 51 -35.44 5.61 14.98
C LEU A 51 -34.75 4.69 13.96
N THR A 52 -35.35 3.54 13.65
CA THR A 52 -34.85 2.56 12.68
C THR A 52 -34.67 3.15 11.28
N VAL A 53 -35.53 4.09 10.88
CA VAL A 53 -35.41 4.81 9.60
C VAL A 53 -34.14 5.66 9.58
N ALA A 54 -33.86 6.38 10.67
CA ALA A 54 -32.68 7.23 10.79
C ALA A 54 -31.39 6.40 10.80
N LEU A 55 -31.41 5.23 11.45
CA LEU A 55 -30.27 4.31 11.49
C LEU A 55 -29.90 3.80 10.09
N LEU A 56 -30.88 3.50 9.23
CA LEU A 56 -30.60 3.07 7.85
C LEU A 56 -29.85 4.17 7.07
N GLY A 57 -30.28 5.42 7.15
CA GLY A 57 -29.61 6.53 6.48
C GLY A 57 -28.21 6.78 7.03
N ALA A 58 -27.99 6.64 8.34
CA ALA A 58 -26.66 6.72 8.95
C ALA A 58 -25.72 5.60 8.47
N VAL A 59 -26.24 4.39 8.30
CA VAL A 59 -25.49 3.25 7.73
C VAL A 59 -25.14 3.50 6.26
N VAL A 60 -26.08 4.01 5.46
CA VAL A 60 -25.80 4.37 4.05
C VAL A 60 -24.72 5.44 3.98
N ALA A 61 -24.78 6.45 4.85
CA ALA A 61 -23.76 7.50 4.93
C ALA A 61 -22.38 6.93 5.27
N MET A 62 -22.31 6.03 6.26
CA MET A 62 -21.10 5.30 6.64
C MET A 62 -20.52 4.51 5.46
N GLN A 63 -21.37 3.70 4.80
CA GLN A 63 -20.95 2.81 3.74
C GLN A 63 -20.57 3.56 2.47
N SER A 64 -21.29 4.63 2.13
CA SER A 64 -20.92 5.55 1.04
C SER A 64 -19.52 6.11 1.25
N SER A 65 -19.22 6.59 2.47
CA SER A 65 -17.90 7.13 2.80
C SER A 65 -16.78 6.08 2.71
N ALA A 66 -17.05 4.84 3.11
CA ALA A 66 -16.03 3.78 3.18
C ALA A 66 -15.83 3.01 1.86
N ALA A 67 -16.91 2.83 1.07
CA ALA A 67 -16.91 1.97 -0.11
C ALA A 67 -16.52 2.72 -1.40
N VAL A 68 -16.81 4.01 -1.51
CA VAL A 68 -16.56 4.80 -2.73
C VAL A 68 -15.08 5.20 -2.81
N LYS A 69 -14.33 4.46 -3.62
CA LYS A 69 -12.86 4.57 -3.79
C LYS A 69 -12.42 4.89 -5.23
N ASP A 70 -13.29 5.49 -6.03
CA ASP A 70 -12.95 5.93 -7.41
C ASP A 70 -11.69 6.80 -7.48
N LYS A 71 -10.98 6.83 -8.61
CA LYS A 71 -9.77 7.65 -8.76
C LYS A 71 -10.09 9.15 -8.70
N ASP A 72 -11.02 9.61 -9.52
CA ASP A 72 -11.33 11.04 -9.65
C ASP A 72 -12.46 11.50 -8.73
N GLN A 73 -12.42 12.78 -8.35
CA GLN A 73 -13.50 13.41 -7.58
C GLN A 73 -14.84 13.33 -8.31
N ARG A 74 -14.86 13.58 -9.63
CA ARG A 74 -16.09 13.49 -10.45
C ARG A 74 -16.66 12.07 -10.43
N SER A 75 -15.80 11.07 -10.61
CA SER A 75 -16.14 9.66 -10.52
C SER A 75 -16.72 9.30 -9.14
N ARG A 76 -16.12 9.78 -8.05
CA ARG A 76 -16.63 9.58 -6.68
C ARG A 76 -18.04 10.17 -6.50
N VAL A 77 -18.27 11.39 -6.97
CA VAL A 77 -19.60 12.03 -6.91
C VAL A 77 -20.63 11.21 -7.68
N ILE A 78 -20.30 10.79 -8.90
CA ILE A 78 -21.19 9.96 -9.73
C ILE A 78 -21.50 8.64 -9.01
N THR A 79 -20.51 7.95 -8.47
CA THR A 79 -20.72 6.69 -7.73
C THR A 79 -21.57 6.89 -6.47
N THR A 80 -21.38 7.99 -5.74
CA THR A 80 -22.20 8.33 -4.56
C THR A 80 -23.65 8.69 -4.93
N LEU A 81 -23.90 9.22 -6.13
CA LEU A 81 -25.26 9.39 -6.62
C LEU A 81 -25.86 8.06 -7.09
N LEU A 82 -25.06 7.25 -7.78
CA LEU A 82 -25.50 5.97 -8.30
C LEU A 82 -25.82 4.94 -7.20
N LEU A 83 -25.17 4.99 -6.03
CA LEU A 83 -25.43 4.04 -4.94
C LEU A 83 -26.83 4.14 -4.34
N VAL A 84 -27.55 5.25 -4.57
CA VAL A 84 -28.92 5.44 -4.09
C VAL A 84 -29.86 4.42 -4.75
N PHE A 85 -29.70 4.16 -6.04
CA PHE A 85 -30.56 3.24 -6.79
C PHE A 85 -30.48 1.79 -6.30
N PRO A 86 -29.29 1.14 -6.23
CA PRO A 86 -29.21 -0.22 -5.73
C PRO A 86 -29.53 -0.31 -4.23
N ALA A 87 -29.29 0.75 -3.44
CA ALA A 87 -29.72 0.78 -2.03
C ALA A 87 -31.25 0.74 -1.91
N ILE A 88 -31.96 1.61 -2.63
CA ILE A 88 -33.44 1.64 -2.63
C ILE A 88 -34.00 0.34 -3.18
N LEU A 89 -33.43 -0.18 -4.28
CA LEU A 89 -33.85 -1.45 -4.87
C LEU A 89 -33.69 -2.62 -3.88
N ALA A 90 -32.54 -2.69 -3.21
CA ALA A 90 -32.25 -3.71 -2.21
C ALA A 90 -33.23 -3.67 -1.03
N VAL A 91 -33.51 -2.48 -0.49
CA VAL A 91 -34.48 -2.30 0.60
C VAL A 91 -35.90 -2.64 0.15
N SER A 92 -36.30 -2.20 -1.04
CA SER A 92 -37.62 -2.46 -1.59
C SER A 92 -37.84 -3.96 -1.81
N LEU A 93 -36.85 -4.63 -2.39
CA LEU A 93 -36.89 -6.06 -2.62
C LEU A 93 -36.93 -6.83 -1.30
N SER A 94 -36.13 -6.45 -0.31
CA SER A 94 -36.19 -7.05 1.03
C SER A 94 -37.55 -6.85 1.70
N ALA A 95 -38.14 -5.66 1.61
CA ALA A 95 -39.42 -5.34 2.25
C ALA A 95 -40.60 -6.08 1.60
N VAL A 96 -40.55 -6.33 0.29
CA VAL A 96 -41.57 -7.11 -0.42
C VAL A 96 -41.37 -8.61 -0.18
N LEU A 97 -40.14 -9.11 -0.31
CA LEU A 97 -39.86 -10.54 -0.17
C LEU A 97 -40.04 -11.06 1.25
N SER A 98 -39.83 -10.22 2.27
CA SER A 98 -40.03 -10.58 3.68
C SER A 98 -41.46 -11.04 3.99
N GLN A 99 -42.45 -10.67 3.16
CA GLN A 99 -43.84 -11.13 3.29
C GLN A 99 -44.03 -12.61 2.94
N PHE A 100 -43.08 -13.20 2.21
CA PHE A 100 -43.18 -14.56 1.66
C PHE A 100 -42.30 -15.58 2.42
N GLY A 101 -41.88 -15.27 3.65
CA GLY A 101 -41.10 -16.17 4.50
C GLY A 101 -39.78 -16.61 3.84
N LYS A 102 -39.62 -17.91 3.59
CA LYS A 102 -38.39 -18.52 3.04
C LYS A 102 -37.97 -17.98 1.66
N VAL A 103 -38.89 -17.36 0.91
CA VAL A 103 -38.55 -16.72 -0.38
C VAL A 103 -37.62 -15.51 -0.16
N ALA A 104 -37.69 -14.86 1.02
CA ALA A 104 -36.79 -13.77 1.39
C ALA A 104 -35.32 -14.20 1.45
N ASP A 105 -35.07 -15.45 1.87
CA ASP A 105 -33.71 -16.00 1.98
C ASP A 105 -33.13 -16.31 0.60
N VAL A 106 -33.96 -16.81 -0.33
CA VAL A 106 -33.57 -17.00 -1.74
C VAL A 106 -33.28 -15.66 -2.40
N GLY A 107 -34.15 -14.66 -2.21
CA GLY A 107 -33.93 -13.31 -2.74
C GLY A 107 -32.68 -12.66 -2.17
N PHE A 108 -32.38 -12.89 -0.89
CA PHE A 108 -31.15 -12.44 -0.26
C PHE A 108 -29.92 -13.03 -0.96
N ILE A 109 -29.91 -14.33 -1.25
CA ILE A 109 -28.82 -15.00 -1.96
C ILE A 109 -28.65 -14.43 -3.37
N VAL A 110 -29.75 -14.15 -4.09
CA VAL A 110 -29.72 -13.57 -5.44
C VAL A 110 -29.13 -12.15 -5.42
N VAL A 111 -29.58 -11.29 -4.50
CA VAL A 111 -29.04 -9.93 -4.34
C VAL A 111 -27.57 -9.97 -3.98
N LEU A 112 -27.17 -10.91 -3.13
CA LEU A 112 -25.79 -11.10 -2.73
C LEU A 112 -24.91 -11.57 -3.90
N PHE A 113 -25.37 -12.52 -4.70
CA PHE A 113 -24.69 -12.93 -5.92
C PHE A 113 -24.51 -11.75 -6.87
N ALA A 114 -25.58 -10.98 -7.13
CA ALA A 114 -25.52 -9.80 -7.98
C ALA A 114 -24.55 -8.73 -7.42
N ALA A 115 -24.58 -8.49 -6.11
CA ALA A 115 -23.70 -7.55 -5.42
C ALA A 115 -22.21 -7.92 -5.54
N VAL A 116 -21.89 -9.21 -5.54
CA VAL A 116 -20.50 -9.68 -5.74
C VAL A 116 -20.14 -9.69 -7.23
N TRP A 117 -21.06 -10.10 -8.10
CA TRP A 117 -20.83 -10.19 -9.55
C TRP A 117 -20.57 -8.81 -10.17
N VAL A 118 -21.28 -7.77 -9.73
CA VAL A 118 -21.08 -6.38 -10.20
C VAL A 118 -19.68 -5.84 -9.83
N ARG A 119 -18.94 -6.45 -8.90
CA ARG A 119 -17.55 -6.05 -8.56
C ARG A 119 -16.59 -6.12 -9.75
N ARG A 120 -16.93 -6.90 -10.78
CA ARG A 120 -16.15 -6.99 -12.03
C ARG A 120 -15.99 -5.65 -12.76
N TYR A 121 -16.94 -4.73 -12.56
CA TYR A 121 -16.89 -3.37 -13.14
C TYR A 121 -16.04 -2.41 -12.29
N GLY A 122 -14.96 -2.93 -11.71
CA GLY A 122 -13.98 -2.16 -10.95
C GLY A 122 -14.48 -1.59 -9.61
N PRO A 123 -13.87 -0.48 -9.14
CA PRO A 123 -14.17 0.13 -7.84
C PRO A 123 -15.63 0.57 -7.69
N ARG A 124 -16.24 1.07 -8.78
CA ARG A 124 -17.65 1.49 -8.80
C ARG A 124 -18.57 0.33 -8.51
N GLY A 125 -18.42 -0.75 -9.28
CA GLY A 125 -19.21 -1.95 -9.09
C GLY A 125 -19.07 -2.54 -7.69
N THR A 126 -17.85 -2.47 -7.13
CA THR A 126 -17.59 -2.89 -5.74
C THR A 126 -18.34 -2.05 -4.71
N ALA A 127 -18.37 -0.73 -4.88
CA ALA A 127 -19.11 0.16 -4.00
C ALA A 127 -20.63 -0.08 -4.08
N LEU A 128 -21.18 -0.13 -5.30
CA LEU A 128 -22.61 -0.35 -5.53
C LEU A 128 -23.08 -1.69 -4.94
N GLY A 129 -22.34 -2.77 -5.21
CA GLY A 129 -22.66 -4.09 -4.67
C GLY A 129 -22.57 -4.15 -3.14
N MET A 130 -21.54 -3.57 -2.55
CA MET A 130 -21.38 -3.53 -1.09
C MET A 130 -22.54 -2.78 -0.42
N VAL A 131 -22.94 -1.63 -0.97
CA VAL A 131 -24.06 -0.84 -0.43
C VAL A 131 -25.38 -1.58 -0.61
N ALA A 132 -25.63 -2.20 -1.77
CA ALA A 132 -26.83 -2.99 -2.02
C ALA A 132 -26.99 -4.11 -1.00
N PHE A 133 -25.93 -4.89 -0.78
CA PHE A 133 -25.91 -5.99 0.19
C PHE A 133 -26.20 -5.50 1.60
N ILE A 134 -25.51 -4.45 2.05
CA ILE A 134 -25.71 -3.92 3.41
C ILE A 134 -27.12 -3.36 3.58
N CYS A 135 -27.65 -2.66 2.58
CA CYS A 135 -29.01 -2.12 2.65
C CYS A 135 -30.08 -3.22 2.69
N TYR A 136 -29.94 -4.28 1.87
CA TYR A 136 -30.84 -5.44 1.94
C TYR A 136 -30.79 -6.08 3.33
N PHE A 137 -29.57 -6.36 3.83
CA PHE A 137 -29.36 -6.95 5.14
C PHE A 137 -29.99 -6.11 6.26
N PHE A 138 -29.82 -4.79 6.23
CA PHE A 138 -30.42 -3.91 7.22
C PHE A 138 -31.95 -3.87 7.12
N ALA A 139 -32.52 -3.89 5.91
CA ALA A 139 -33.97 -3.97 5.74
C ALA A 139 -34.55 -5.28 6.29
N LEU A 140 -33.85 -6.40 6.10
CA LEU A 140 -34.21 -7.70 6.66
C LEU A 140 -34.13 -7.69 8.19
N PHE A 141 -33.03 -7.16 8.74
CA PHE A 141 -32.84 -6.99 10.19
C PHE A 141 -33.94 -6.13 10.84
N LEU A 142 -34.32 -5.03 10.18
CA LEU A 142 -35.36 -4.12 10.64
C LEU A 142 -36.79 -4.66 10.42
N ARG A 143 -36.95 -5.78 9.71
CA ARG A 143 -38.24 -6.31 9.24
C ARG A 143 -39.07 -5.23 8.55
N ALA A 144 -38.45 -4.52 7.60
CA ALA A 144 -39.07 -3.42 6.87
C ALA A 144 -40.36 -3.87 6.15
N GLN A 145 -41.41 -3.07 6.27
CA GLN A 145 -42.68 -3.30 5.58
C GLN A 145 -42.73 -2.52 4.25
N PRO A 146 -43.48 -2.99 3.23
CA PRO A 146 -43.60 -2.26 1.96
C PRO A 146 -44.12 -0.83 2.09
N SER A 147 -44.95 -0.55 3.11
CA SER A 147 -45.46 0.79 3.43
C SER A 147 -44.34 1.77 3.83
N GLN A 148 -43.21 1.27 4.34
CA GLN A 148 -42.09 2.09 4.80
C GLN A 148 -41.11 2.44 3.68
N ILE A 149 -41.23 1.82 2.49
CA ILE A 149 -40.29 2.01 1.36
C ILE A 149 -40.07 3.51 1.04
N PRO A 150 -41.10 4.38 0.92
CA PRO A 150 -40.88 5.80 0.61
C PRO A 150 -40.04 6.51 1.67
N VAL A 151 -40.30 6.25 2.94
CA VAL A 151 -39.60 6.89 4.06
C VAL A 151 -38.16 6.39 4.14
N LEU A 152 -37.93 5.09 3.93
CA LEU A 152 -36.60 4.51 3.87
C LEU A 152 -35.79 5.04 2.68
N ALA A 153 -36.44 5.24 1.52
CA ALA A 153 -35.82 5.85 0.35
C ALA A 153 -35.36 7.29 0.62
N VAL A 154 -36.19 8.11 1.29
CA VAL A 154 -35.80 9.45 1.73
C VAL A 154 -34.59 9.41 2.65
N SER A 155 -34.57 8.49 3.63
CA SER A 155 -33.44 8.31 4.54
C SER A 155 -32.14 7.91 3.82
N ILE A 156 -32.22 7.02 2.82
CA ILE A 156 -31.08 6.63 1.97
C ILE A 156 -30.54 7.84 1.19
N VAL A 157 -31.43 8.62 0.55
CA VAL A 157 -31.05 9.82 -0.21
C VAL A 157 -30.37 10.84 0.70
N LEU A 158 -30.93 11.11 1.88
CA LEU A 158 -30.34 12.03 2.85
C LEU A 158 -28.98 11.50 3.36
N GLY A 159 -28.85 10.22 3.66
CA GLY A 159 -27.59 9.61 4.08
C GLY A 159 -26.49 9.72 3.02
N ALA A 160 -26.82 9.40 1.77
CA ALA A 160 -25.90 9.57 0.63
C ALA A 160 -25.55 11.06 0.40
N GLY A 161 -26.53 11.96 0.52
CA GLY A 161 -26.34 13.41 0.40
C GLY A 161 -25.44 13.98 1.49
N ILE A 162 -25.59 13.55 2.75
CA ILE A 162 -24.71 13.93 3.87
C ILE A 162 -23.29 13.43 3.63
N SER A 163 -23.13 12.17 3.19
CA SER A 163 -21.82 11.62 2.84
C SER A 163 -21.15 12.43 1.72
N LEU A 164 -21.92 12.80 0.69
CA LEU A 164 -21.46 13.64 -0.40
C LEU A 164 -21.05 15.03 0.10
N ALA A 165 -21.89 15.69 0.91
CA ALA A 165 -21.64 17.01 1.47
C ALA A 165 -20.41 17.04 2.39
N VAL A 166 -20.21 16.03 3.24
CA VAL A 166 -19.01 15.93 4.07
C VAL A 166 -17.76 15.78 3.21
N ARG A 167 -17.84 14.97 2.14
CA ARG A 167 -16.71 14.73 1.24
C ARG A 167 -16.40 15.93 0.34
N THR A 168 -17.38 16.76 -0.02
CA THR A 168 -17.19 17.91 -0.90
C THR A 168 -17.00 19.24 -0.16
N LEU A 169 -17.67 19.45 0.97
CA LEU A 169 -17.68 20.72 1.70
C LEU A 169 -16.82 20.69 2.97
N VAL A 170 -16.93 19.65 3.80
CA VAL A 170 -16.29 19.62 5.13
C VAL A 170 -14.83 19.20 5.04
N LEU A 171 -14.55 18.08 4.36
CA LEU A 171 -13.21 17.51 4.19
C LEU A 171 -12.91 17.26 2.70
N PRO A 172 -12.89 18.31 1.85
CA PRO A 172 -12.66 18.20 0.41
C PRO A 172 -11.32 17.56 0.10
N GLU A 173 -11.32 16.50 -0.72
CA GLU A 173 -10.10 15.86 -1.21
C GLU A 173 -9.30 16.88 -2.03
N ARG A 174 -8.06 17.12 -1.58
CA ARG A 174 -7.14 18.09 -2.16
C ARG A 174 -5.89 17.33 -2.56
N PRO A 175 -5.95 16.55 -3.65
CA PRO A 175 -4.88 15.64 -4.05
C PRO A 175 -3.54 16.39 -4.22
N GLY A 176 -3.56 17.65 -4.70
CA GLY A 176 -2.36 18.48 -4.75
C GLY A 176 -1.72 18.79 -3.39
N LEU A 177 -2.50 18.96 -2.31
CA LEU A 177 -1.93 19.14 -0.96
C LEU A 177 -1.33 17.84 -0.42
N GLU A 178 -1.89 16.70 -0.80
CA GLU A 178 -1.38 15.39 -0.41
C GLU A 178 -0.05 15.12 -1.08
N LEU A 179 0.06 15.31 -2.39
CA LEU A 179 1.32 15.22 -3.12
C LEU A 179 2.37 16.17 -2.53
N ARG A 180 2.01 17.43 -2.23
CA ARG A 180 2.92 18.37 -1.54
C ARG A 180 3.42 17.84 -0.20
N ARG A 181 2.58 17.15 0.58
CA ARG A 181 2.99 16.52 1.85
C ARG A 181 3.91 15.34 1.62
N LEU A 182 3.64 14.50 0.63
CA LEU A 182 4.47 13.33 0.31
C LEU A 182 5.85 13.77 -0.23
N VAL A 183 5.90 14.77 -1.11
CA VAL A 183 7.17 15.35 -1.59
C VAL A 183 7.97 16.00 -0.45
N ARG A 184 7.30 16.69 0.49
CA ARG A 184 7.97 17.19 1.71
C ARG A 184 8.50 16.06 2.59
N ALA A 185 7.73 14.97 2.72
CA ALA A 185 8.18 13.79 3.45
C ALA A 185 9.40 13.14 2.78
N LEU A 186 9.44 13.09 1.44
CA LEU A 186 10.58 12.61 0.67
C LEU A 186 11.82 13.47 0.96
N ARG A 187 11.71 14.80 0.89
CA ARG A 187 12.80 15.72 1.24
C ARG A 187 13.29 15.55 2.67
N ALA A 188 12.36 15.42 3.62
CA ALA A 188 12.72 15.17 5.02
C ALA A 188 13.44 13.83 5.21
N ALA A 189 13.01 12.78 4.50
CA ALA A 189 13.70 11.49 4.50
C ALA A 189 15.10 11.59 3.86
N SER A 190 15.26 12.37 2.79
CA SER A 190 16.58 12.66 2.18
C SER A 190 17.51 13.39 3.15
N ILE A 191 17.02 14.40 3.88
CA ILE A 191 17.80 15.09 4.91
C ILE A 191 18.21 14.12 6.02
N ASP A 192 17.25 13.37 6.59
CA ASP A 192 17.49 12.42 7.69
C ASP A 192 18.58 11.39 7.32
N VAL A 193 18.55 10.84 6.10
CA VAL A 193 19.53 9.84 5.67
C VAL A 193 20.89 10.45 5.37
N LEU A 194 20.93 11.65 4.80
CA LEU A 194 22.18 12.37 4.51
C LEU A 194 22.87 12.82 5.80
N GLU A 195 22.14 13.22 6.83
CA GLU A 195 22.68 13.58 8.14
C GLU A 195 23.41 12.37 8.77
N VAL A 196 22.77 11.20 8.77
CA VAL A 196 23.39 9.95 9.27
C VAL A 196 24.59 9.56 8.41
N ALA A 197 24.50 9.68 7.08
CA ALA A 197 25.60 9.34 6.18
C ALA A 197 26.81 10.28 6.29
N SER A 198 26.56 11.55 6.64
CA SER A 198 27.60 12.58 6.80
C SER A 198 28.33 12.47 8.13
N ASN A 199 27.76 11.75 9.12
CA ASN A 199 28.40 11.55 10.42
C ASN A 199 29.58 10.56 10.30
N ARG A 200 30.80 11.04 10.61
CA ARG A 200 32.04 10.25 10.54
C ARG A 200 32.53 9.74 11.91
N VAL A 201 31.89 10.13 13.01
CA VAL A 201 32.34 9.81 14.37
C VAL A 201 31.60 8.59 14.92
N ASP A 202 30.28 8.55 14.78
CA ASP A 202 29.42 7.49 15.31
C ASP A 202 28.61 6.83 14.17
N ARG A 203 29.23 5.85 13.51
CA ARG A 203 28.64 5.16 12.34
C ARG A 203 27.80 3.97 12.77
N ASP A 204 26.49 4.15 12.77
CA ASP A 204 25.52 3.06 12.95
C ASP A 204 24.93 2.61 11.60
N LEU A 205 25.34 1.41 11.16
CA LEU A 205 24.87 0.81 9.90
C LEU A 205 23.38 0.45 9.95
N ASP A 206 22.86 0.04 11.11
CA ASP A 206 21.46 -0.34 11.25
C ASP A 206 20.55 0.88 11.26
N LEU A 207 20.99 1.99 11.87
CA LEU A 207 20.31 3.28 11.74
C LEU A 207 20.30 3.76 10.28
N LEU A 208 21.44 3.71 9.58
CA LEU A 208 21.52 4.10 8.17
C LEU A 208 20.55 3.29 7.30
N ARG A 209 20.52 1.96 7.48
CA ARG A 209 19.57 1.07 6.78
C ARG A 209 18.12 1.46 7.03
N LYS A 210 17.73 1.72 8.28
CA LYS A 210 16.37 2.18 8.62
C LYS A 210 16.00 3.49 7.93
N ARG A 211 16.94 4.43 7.78
CA ARG A 211 16.70 5.71 7.10
C ARG A 211 16.61 5.56 5.58
N LEU A 212 17.43 4.71 4.97
CA LEU A 212 17.32 4.34 3.55
C LEU A 212 15.99 3.65 3.25
N ASP A 213 15.56 2.72 4.09
CA ASP A 213 14.25 2.06 3.96
C ASP A 213 13.10 3.07 4.06
N ARG A 214 13.23 4.08 4.93
CA ARG A 214 12.26 5.17 5.03
C ARG A 214 12.20 6.02 3.77
N LEU A 215 13.35 6.36 3.16
CA LEU A 215 13.41 7.11 1.90
C LEU A 215 12.67 6.35 0.79
N GLY A 216 13.01 5.08 0.57
CA GLY A 216 12.36 4.23 -0.44
C GLY A 216 10.86 4.05 -0.18
N SER A 217 10.47 3.82 1.08
CA SER A 217 9.04 3.72 1.43
C SER A 217 8.24 5.00 1.15
N THR A 218 8.89 6.16 1.25
CA THR A 218 8.24 7.45 0.98
C THR A 218 8.11 7.70 -0.52
N ALA A 219 9.08 7.30 -1.33
CA ALA A 219 8.98 7.31 -2.79
C ALA A 219 7.85 6.40 -3.27
N LEU A 220 7.76 5.17 -2.75
CA LEU A 220 6.68 4.23 -3.04
C LEU A 220 5.29 4.77 -2.65
N MET A 221 5.18 5.58 -1.59
CA MET A 221 3.92 6.25 -1.24
C MET A 221 3.51 7.29 -2.27
N ILE A 222 4.46 7.95 -2.95
CA ILE A 222 4.14 8.86 -4.04
C ILE A 222 3.72 8.06 -5.28
N ASP A 223 4.36 6.92 -5.56
CA ASP A 223 3.91 6.05 -6.66
C ASP A 223 2.51 5.47 -6.41
N ASP A 224 2.20 5.00 -5.20
CA ASP A 224 0.84 4.57 -4.82
C ASP A 224 -0.18 5.72 -4.90
N TRP A 225 0.27 6.96 -4.75
CA TRP A 225 -0.56 8.14 -5.02
C TRP A 225 -0.79 8.33 -6.53
N LEU A 226 0.22 8.12 -7.38
CA LEU A 226 0.12 8.19 -8.84
C LEU A 226 -0.72 7.06 -9.44
N ASP A 227 -0.81 5.91 -8.77
CA ASP A 227 -1.74 4.84 -9.18
C ASP A 227 -3.22 5.25 -9.00
N ARG A 228 -3.47 6.12 -8.02
CA ARG A 228 -4.82 6.54 -7.61
C ARG A 228 -5.24 7.88 -8.19
N ASN A 229 -4.29 8.74 -8.55
CA ASN A 229 -4.52 10.09 -9.01
C ASN A 229 -3.76 10.34 -10.32
N ASP A 230 -4.33 11.17 -11.18
CA ASP A 230 -3.68 11.55 -12.42
C ASP A 230 -2.91 12.86 -12.23
N ALA A 231 -1.57 12.76 -12.25
CA ALA A 231 -0.68 13.90 -12.19
C ALA A 231 -0.96 14.87 -13.33
N SER A 232 -1.34 14.40 -14.53
CA SER A 232 -1.58 15.30 -15.69
C SER A 232 -2.74 16.28 -15.46
N GLN A 233 -3.69 15.91 -14.60
CA GLN A 233 -4.81 16.77 -14.21
C GLN A 233 -4.41 17.83 -13.18
N LEU A 234 -3.34 17.59 -12.41
CA LEU A 234 -2.96 18.39 -11.24
C LEU A 234 -1.63 19.14 -11.42
N LEU A 235 -0.78 18.63 -12.31
CA LEU A 235 0.55 19.07 -12.66
C LEU A 235 0.61 18.91 -14.19
N SER A 236 1.21 19.82 -14.94
CA SER A 236 1.31 19.71 -16.41
C SER A 236 2.32 18.62 -16.86
N VAL A 237 2.33 17.47 -16.18
CA VAL A 237 3.33 16.40 -16.26
C VAL A 237 2.61 15.05 -16.11
N THR A 238 3.06 14.05 -16.86
CA THR A 238 2.46 12.71 -16.79
C THR A 238 2.82 11.98 -15.49
N ASN A 239 2.05 10.95 -15.13
CA ASN A 239 2.40 10.06 -14.01
C ASN A 239 3.77 9.42 -14.21
N GLU A 240 4.11 9.05 -15.45
CA GLU A 240 5.36 8.39 -15.79
C GLU A 240 6.56 9.31 -15.58
N ASP A 241 6.43 10.57 -16.02
CA ASP A 241 7.46 11.60 -15.86
C ASP A 241 7.66 11.96 -14.38
N LEU A 242 6.58 12.18 -13.62
CA LEU A 242 6.70 12.53 -12.20
C LEU A 242 7.35 11.37 -11.42
N SER A 243 6.91 10.14 -11.66
CA SER A 243 7.52 8.95 -11.04
C SER A 243 9.00 8.83 -11.42
N LEU A 244 9.39 9.16 -12.67
CA LEU A 244 10.78 9.12 -13.11
C LEU A 244 11.62 10.14 -12.33
N ARG A 245 11.10 11.35 -12.11
CA ARG A 245 11.81 12.39 -11.35
C ARG A 245 11.94 12.06 -9.86
N ILE A 246 10.93 11.42 -9.27
CA ILE A 246 10.97 10.95 -7.88
C ILE A 246 12.03 9.85 -7.75
N PHE A 247 12.02 8.90 -8.69
CA PHE A 247 13.01 7.84 -8.77
C PHE A 247 14.42 8.41 -8.92
N ASP A 248 14.65 9.34 -9.85
CA ASP A 248 15.94 10.02 -10.03
C ASP A 248 16.44 10.66 -8.72
N ALA A 249 15.56 11.33 -7.98
CA ALA A 249 15.91 11.99 -6.72
C ALA A 249 16.21 11.01 -5.60
N GLN A 250 15.44 9.93 -5.48
CA GLN A 250 15.72 8.83 -4.55
C GLN A 250 17.09 8.23 -4.86
N ILE A 251 17.29 7.81 -6.11
CA ILE A 251 18.52 7.15 -6.57
C ILE A 251 19.74 8.05 -6.37
N ALA A 252 19.65 9.32 -6.72
CA ALA A 252 20.77 10.25 -6.54
C ALA A 252 21.10 10.48 -5.05
N THR A 253 20.09 10.48 -4.17
CA THR A 253 20.29 10.55 -2.71
C THR A 253 20.96 9.30 -2.18
N GLU A 254 20.51 8.11 -2.59
CA GLU A 254 21.12 6.84 -2.17
C GLU A 254 22.55 6.69 -2.66
N GLN A 255 22.83 7.15 -3.89
CA GLN A 255 24.20 7.20 -4.43
C GLN A 255 25.07 8.14 -3.60
N LEU A 256 24.56 9.32 -3.24
CA LEU A 256 25.30 10.26 -2.41
C LEU A 256 25.57 9.68 -1.02
N VAL A 257 24.56 9.08 -0.38
CA VAL A 257 24.71 8.39 0.91
C VAL A 257 25.79 7.32 0.84
N SER A 258 25.79 6.50 -0.21
CA SER A 258 26.80 5.46 -0.42
C SER A 258 28.20 6.04 -0.60
N ALA A 259 28.32 7.14 -1.36
CA ALA A 259 29.59 7.83 -1.59
C ALA A 259 30.13 8.50 -0.32
N LEU A 260 29.27 9.13 0.48
CA LEU A 260 29.63 9.74 1.77
C LEU A 260 30.04 8.68 2.80
N TRP A 261 29.35 7.54 2.82
CA TRP A 261 29.66 6.44 3.72
C TRP A 261 30.99 5.75 3.37
N ALA A 262 31.38 5.75 2.08
CA ALA A 262 32.64 5.18 1.62
C ALA A 262 33.87 6.00 2.05
N LEU A 263 33.70 7.29 2.39
CA LEU A 263 34.78 8.12 2.92
C LEU A 263 35.28 7.57 4.27
N ASP A 264 36.57 7.71 4.56
CA ASP A 264 37.18 7.13 5.77
C ASP A 264 36.47 7.56 7.07
N PRO A 265 36.22 6.66 8.04
CA PRO A 265 35.76 7.06 9.36
C PRO A 265 36.86 7.82 10.14
N ILE A 266 36.48 8.68 11.08
CA ILE A 266 37.46 9.25 12.03
C ILE A 266 37.71 8.18 13.12
N PRO A 267 38.96 7.78 13.40
CA PRO A 267 39.24 6.74 14.39
C PRO A 267 38.71 7.11 15.78
N SER A 268 37.98 6.19 16.41
CA SER A 268 37.46 6.34 17.77
C SER A 268 38.63 6.39 18.76
N GLY A 269 38.85 7.54 19.40
CA GLY A 269 39.93 7.74 20.39
C GLY A 269 40.79 8.98 20.18
N VAL A 270 40.63 9.70 19.07
CA VAL A 270 41.31 11.00 18.87
C VAL A 270 40.46 12.11 19.48
N THR A 271 41.03 12.88 20.42
CA THR A 271 40.38 14.06 20.99
C THR A 271 40.12 15.10 19.90
N PRO A 272 38.97 15.83 19.92
CA PRO A 272 38.55 16.75 18.84
C PRO A 272 39.52 17.90 18.53
N GLN A 273 40.59 18.06 19.31
CA GLN A 273 41.53 19.19 19.21
C GLN A 273 42.87 18.83 18.55
N ALA A 274 43.19 17.55 18.32
CA ALA A 274 44.49 17.13 17.76
C ALA A 274 44.44 16.49 16.36
N ALA A 275 43.25 16.21 15.83
CA ALA A 275 43.05 15.93 14.40
C ALA A 275 42.64 17.22 13.68
N LEU A 276 42.95 17.33 12.39
CA LEU A 276 42.47 18.41 11.51
C LEU A 276 41.02 18.83 11.83
N PRO A 277 40.65 20.11 11.63
CA PRO A 277 39.35 20.64 12.06
C PRO A 277 38.18 19.73 11.63
N PRO A 278 37.10 19.63 12.42
CA PRO A 278 36.05 18.61 12.28
C PRO A 278 35.32 18.50 10.92
N ASN A 279 35.71 19.28 9.91
CA ASN A 279 35.04 19.44 8.60
C ASN A 279 36.00 19.50 7.40
N SER A 280 37.09 18.73 7.32
CA SER A 280 37.93 18.77 6.11
C SER A 280 37.44 17.84 4.98
N TRP A 281 36.14 17.86 4.68
CA TRP A 281 35.75 17.55 3.32
C TRP A 281 36.41 18.57 2.38
N PRO A 282 36.84 18.19 1.18
CA PRO A 282 37.26 19.16 0.18
C PRO A 282 36.20 20.25 0.04
N SER A 283 36.63 21.50 -0.13
CA SER A 283 35.73 22.65 -0.22
C SER A 283 34.65 22.47 -1.29
N SER A 284 34.96 21.74 -2.37
CA SER A 284 34.00 21.35 -3.41
C SER A 284 32.89 20.44 -2.88
N LEU A 285 33.21 19.42 -2.08
CA LEU A 285 32.20 18.54 -1.49
C LEU A 285 31.30 19.29 -0.50
N VAL A 286 31.89 20.13 0.36
CA VAL A 286 31.13 20.99 1.29
C VAL A 286 30.17 21.92 0.53
N GLN A 287 30.64 22.53 -0.55
CA GLN A 287 29.82 23.37 -1.42
C GLN A 287 28.66 22.57 -2.03
N ALA A 288 28.92 21.42 -2.64
CA ALA A 288 27.89 20.60 -3.26
C ALA A 288 26.84 20.09 -2.27
N THR A 289 27.23 19.66 -1.06
CA THR A 289 26.27 19.24 -0.02
C THR A 289 25.51 20.42 0.58
N THR A 290 26.12 21.60 0.65
CA THR A 290 25.43 22.84 1.06
C THR A 290 24.36 23.23 0.04
N ALA A 291 24.67 23.18 -1.27
CA ALA A 291 23.70 23.38 -2.34
C ALA A 291 22.53 22.40 -2.22
N LEU A 292 22.81 21.12 -1.97
CA LEU A 292 21.77 20.11 -1.80
C LEU A 292 20.88 20.40 -0.58
N SER A 293 21.49 20.75 0.56
CA SER A 293 20.75 21.14 1.76
C SER A 293 19.82 22.32 1.49
N SER A 294 20.28 23.34 0.76
CA SER A 294 19.43 24.48 0.33
C SER A 294 18.26 24.04 -0.56
N CYS A 295 18.45 23.09 -1.48
CA CYS A 295 17.37 22.55 -2.32
C CYS A 295 16.35 21.71 -1.54
N LEU A 296 16.79 21.01 -0.49
CA LEU A 296 15.93 20.15 0.33
C LEU A 296 15.03 20.93 1.31
N GLN A 297 15.27 22.24 1.49
CA GLN A 297 14.43 23.09 2.33
C GLN A 297 12.98 23.18 1.79
N ASN A 298 12.07 23.53 2.68
CA ASN A 298 10.67 23.75 2.33
C ASN A 298 10.51 25.14 1.68
N ASN A 299 10.00 25.19 0.43
CA ASN A 299 9.76 26.43 -0.32
C ASN A 299 11.02 27.31 -0.58
N PRO A 300 12.07 26.77 -1.22
CA PRO A 300 13.15 27.62 -1.73
C PRO A 300 12.63 28.51 -2.87
N SER A 301 13.14 29.74 -2.97
CA SER A 301 12.85 30.62 -4.11
C SER A 301 13.54 30.12 -5.38
N ASP A 302 13.03 30.50 -6.56
CA ASP A 302 13.68 30.16 -7.84
C ASP A 302 15.11 30.69 -7.93
N ASP A 303 15.40 31.80 -7.25
CA ASP A 303 16.76 32.35 -7.14
C ASP A 303 17.67 31.45 -6.30
N GLN A 304 17.15 30.91 -5.19
CA GLN A 304 17.89 29.96 -4.36
C GLN A 304 18.16 28.65 -5.10
N LEU A 305 17.18 28.13 -5.86
CA LEU A 305 17.37 26.93 -6.69
C LEU A 305 18.39 27.17 -7.80
N ARG A 306 18.36 28.33 -8.47
CA ARG A 306 19.35 28.73 -9.47
C ARG A 306 20.75 28.87 -8.86
N ALA A 307 20.85 29.50 -7.69
CA ALA A 307 22.11 29.64 -6.97
C ALA A 307 22.69 28.29 -6.55
N ALA A 308 21.86 27.39 -5.99
CA ALA A 308 22.26 26.05 -5.60
C ALA A 308 22.75 25.23 -6.80
N ARG A 309 22.05 25.30 -7.95
CA ARG A 309 22.50 24.65 -9.20
C ARG A 309 23.87 25.14 -9.66
N ARG A 310 24.08 26.47 -9.66
CA ARG A 310 25.36 27.07 -10.04
C ARG A 310 26.49 26.67 -9.10
N LEU A 311 26.22 26.68 -7.79
CA LEU A 311 27.19 26.34 -6.76
C LEU A 311 27.59 24.85 -6.85
N ALA A 312 26.62 23.95 -7.06
CA ALA A 312 26.89 22.53 -7.24
C ALA A 312 27.65 22.23 -8.53
N ALA A 313 27.33 22.92 -9.64
CA ALA A 313 28.05 22.78 -10.91
C ALA A 313 29.51 23.24 -10.78
N ALA A 314 29.73 24.44 -10.23
CA ALA A 314 31.08 24.96 -10.02
C ALA A 314 31.92 24.10 -9.06
N ALA A 315 31.27 23.44 -8.10
CA ALA A 315 31.93 22.47 -7.22
C ALA A 315 32.30 21.18 -7.94
N ALA A 316 31.43 20.67 -8.82
CA ALA A 316 31.68 19.48 -9.62
C ALA A 316 32.79 19.72 -10.67
N ASP A 317 32.83 20.89 -11.30
CA ASP A 317 33.88 21.26 -12.26
C ASP A 317 35.28 21.30 -11.62
N LYS A 318 35.34 21.62 -10.32
CA LYS A 318 36.58 21.65 -9.52
C LYS A 318 36.88 20.31 -8.83
N ALA A 319 36.00 19.31 -8.97
CA ALA A 319 36.16 18.04 -8.29
C ALA A 319 37.16 17.15 -9.03
N ASP A 320 38.05 16.50 -8.29
CA ASP A 320 38.95 15.50 -8.86
C ASP A 320 38.24 14.14 -8.97
N PRO A 321 37.89 13.67 -10.19
CA PRO A 321 37.13 12.43 -10.38
C PRO A 321 37.90 11.18 -9.98
N SER A 322 39.22 11.26 -9.76
CA SER A 322 40.05 10.14 -9.29
C SER A 322 39.90 9.88 -7.79
N THR A 323 39.39 10.85 -7.03
CA THR A 323 39.24 10.76 -5.57
C THR A 323 37.81 10.36 -5.17
N GLN A 324 37.67 9.60 -4.07
CA GLN A 324 36.33 9.28 -3.53
C GLN A 324 35.51 10.52 -3.20
N ALA A 325 36.17 11.57 -2.69
CA ALA A 325 35.52 12.84 -2.37
C ALA A 325 35.05 13.59 -3.63
N GLY A 326 35.83 13.60 -4.72
CA GLY A 326 35.39 14.19 -5.98
C GLY A 326 34.26 13.43 -6.65
N ILE A 327 34.26 12.09 -6.55
CA ILE A 327 33.11 11.26 -6.95
C ILE A 327 31.87 11.66 -6.11
N ALA A 328 32.00 11.78 -4.79
CA ALA A 328 30.89 12.23 -3.93
C ALA A 328 30.37 13.63 -4.32
N THR A 329 31.25 14.56 -4.71
CA THR A 329 30.88 15.91 -5.18
C THR A 329 30.04 15.87 -6.46
N THR A 330 30.46 15.07 -7.45
CA THR A 330 29.69 14.93 -8.72
C THR A 330 28.33 14.28 -8.49
N VAL A 331 28.25 13.30 -7.58
CA VAL A 331 26.99 12.66 -7.19
C VAL A 331 26.09 13.64 -6.43
N ALA A 332 26.65 14.49 -5.56
CA ALA A 332 25.91 15.54 -4.89
C ALA A 332 25.30 16.55 -5.88
N MET A 333 26.02 16.91 -6.95
CA MET A 333 25.47 17.74 -8.04
C MET A 333 24.27 17.07 -8.73
N ARG A 334 24.33 15.76 -8.99
CA ARG A 334 23.19 15.01 -9.56
C ARG A 334 21.98 15.02 -8.63
N ALA A 335 22.21 14.83 -7.32
CA ALA A 335 21.16 14.91 -6.31
C ALA A 335 20.51 16.32 -6.27
N VAL A 336 21.30 17.38 -6.41
CA VAL A 336 20.79 18.76 -6.54
C VAL A 336 19.89 18.90 -7.77
N GLN A 337 20.34 18.45 -8.93
CA GLN A 337 19.58 18.54 -10.18
C GLN A 337 18.25 17.76 -10.10
N ALA A 338 18.26 16.55 -9.56
CA ALA A 338 17.06 15.74 -9.41
C ALA A 338 16.02 16.38 -8.47
N HIS A 339 16.44 16.94 -7.34
CA HIS A 339 15.51 17.62 -6.41
C HIS A 339 14.99 18.96 -6.97
N ILE A 340 15.80 19.68 -7.76
CA ILE A 340 15.34 20.88 -8.49
C ILE A 340 14.27 20.51 -9.51
N ALA A 341 14.44 19.40 -10.24
CA ALA A 341 13.44 18.94 -11.21
C ALA A 341 12.08 18.65 -10.55
N ILE A 342 12.07 18.03 -9.35
CA ILE A 342 10.85 17.86 -8.56
C ILE A 342 10.24 19.22 -8.18
N HIS A 343 11.07 20.19 -7.75
CA HIS A 343 10.56 21.53 -7.40
C HIS A 343 9.84 22.19 -8.56
N HIS A 344 10.45 22.25 -9.75
CA HIS A 344 9.85 22.88 -10.92
C HIS A 344 8.48 22.28 -11.27
N ILE A 345 8.31 20.96 -11.12
CA ILE A 345 7.02 20.31 -11.38
C ILE A 345 5.99 20.70 -10.31
N THR A 346 6.40 20.70 -9.04
CA THR A 346 5.51 21.02 -7.92
C THR A 346 5.16 22.51 -7.77
N SER A 347 6.01 23.42 -8.29
CA SER A 347 5.81 24.87 -8.25
C SER A 347 5.07 25.41 -9.47
N ASN A 348 5.38 24.93 -10.69
CA ASN A 348 4.77 25.42 -11.94
C ASN A 348 3.36 24.87 -12.20
N ALA A 349 2.92 23.87 -11.44
CA ALA A 349 1.58 23.29 -11.52
C ALA A 349 0.42 24.23 -11.08
N LEU A 350 0.69 25.52 -10.86
CA LEU A 350 -0.34 26.52 -10.57
C LEU A 350 -0.85 27.27 -11.82
N HIS A 351 -0.30 27.01 -13.01
CA HIS A 351 -0.77 27.66 -14.23
C HIS A 351 -0.87 26.69 -15.41
N THR A 352 -2.08 26.63 -15.97
CA THR A 352 -2.49 26.07 -17.27
C THR A 352 -3.20 24.71 -17.22
N GLU A 353 -4.49 24.76 -17.58
CA GLU A 353 -5.34 23.61 -17.89
C GLU A 353 -4.86 22.94 -19.18
N SER A 354 -4.70 21.62 -19.17
CA SER A 354 -4.59 20.81 -20.39
C SER A 354 -5.55 19.64 -20.28
N ALA A 355 -6.30 19.42 -21.36
CA ALA A 355 -7.35 18.40 -21.44
C ALA A 355 -6.76 16.97 -21.45
N PRO A 356 -7.50 15.99 -20.91
CA PRO A 356 -6.98 14.64 -20.71
C PRO A 356 -6.93 13.83 -22.02
N LYS A 357 -5.88 13.01 -22.16
CA LYS A 357 -5.86 11.88 -23.10
C LYS A 357 -6.27 10.62 -22.32
N GLU A 358 -7.42 10.06 -22.66
CA GLU A 358 -7.83 8.73 -22.19
C GLU A 358 -6.78 7.70 -22.63
N LYS A 359 -6.18 7.01 -21.65
CA LYS A 359 -5.53 5.72 -21.92
C LYS A 359 -6.65 4.70 -22.14
N PRO A 360 -6.58 3.87 -23.19
CA PRO A 360 -7.53 2.77 -23.34
C PRO A 360 -7.40 1.86 -22.11
N GLU A 361 -8.56 1.51 -21.53
CA GLU A 361 -8.66 0.38 -20.61
C GLU A 361 -8.03 -0.83 -21.32
N LYS A 362 -6.97 -1.37 -20.75
CA LYS A 362 -6.49 -2.70 -21.15
C LYS A 362 -7.60 -3.67 -20.75
N ASP A 363 -8.34 -4.14 -21.75
CA ASP A 363 -9.04 -5.41 -21.66
C ASP A 363 -7.99 -6.46 -21.32
N ASP A 364 -8.15 -7.09 -20.16
CA ASP A 364 -7.36 -8.26 -19.79
C ASP A 364 -7.66 -9.37 -20.81
N ASP A 365 -6.57 -9.93 -21.34
CA ASP A 365 -6.57 -10.98 -22.34
C ASP A 365 -7.50 -12.15 -21.97
N THR A 366 -8.15 -12.65 -23.02
CA THR A 366 -9.01 -13.82 -23.02
C THR A 366 -8.24 -15.06 -22.60
N ASP A 367 -8.43 -15.49 -21.35
CA ASP A 367 -8.08 -16.83 -20.91
C ASP A 367 -9.34 -17.70 -20.79
N SER A 368 -9.26 -18.94 -21.27
CA SER A 368 -10.40 -19.83 -21.58
C SER A 368 -11.12 -20.45 -20.37
N GLY A 369 -11.28 -19.70 -19.28
CA GLY A 369 -11.96 -20.11 -18.05
C GLY A 369 -13.00 -19.10 -17.55
N LEU A 370 -13.83 -19.52 -16.57
CA LEU A 370 -14.74 -18.60 -15.88
C LEU A 370 -13.94 -17.41 -15.30
N ASN A 371 -14.37 -16.18 -15.63
CA ASN A 371 -13.77 -14.94 -15.15
C ASN A 371 -13.58 -14.99 -13.61
N PRO A 372 -12.42 -14.59 -13.05
CA PRO A 372 -12.13 -14.63 -11.61
C PRO A 372 -13.23 -13.99 -10.74
N SER A 373 -13.85 -12.92 -11.22
CA SER A 373 -14.97 -12.25 -10.55
C SER A 373 -16.21 -13.14 -10.43
N THR A 374 -16.46 -13.99 -11.43
CA THR A 374 -17.58 -14.94 -11.46
C THR A 374 -17.31 -16.11 -10.51
N LYS A 375 -16.07 -16.63 -10.49
CA LYS A 375 -15.64 -17.65 -9.51
C LYS A 375 -15.84 -17.14 -8.08
N ALA A 376 -15.42 -15.90 -7.80
CA ALA A 376 -15.62 -15.26 -6.51
C ALA A 376 -17.10 -15.07 -6.17
N ALA A 377 -17.93 -14.62 -7.12
CA ALA A 377 -19.38 -14.47 -6.90
C ALA A 377 -20.05 -15.78 -6.52
N ILE A 378 -19.69 -16.88 -7.21
CA ILE A 378 -20.21 -18.22 -6.89
C ILE A 378 -19.71 -18.68 -5.52
N GLN A 379 -18.42 -18.55 -5.22
CA GLN A 379 -17.86 -18.91 -3.90
C GLN A 379 -18.56 -18.19 -2.75
N VAL A 380 -18.77 -16.88 -2.89
CA VAL A 380 -19.42 -16.07 -1.86
C VAL A 380 -20.88 -16.49 -1.73
N ALA A 381 -21.61 -16.69 -2.83
CA ALA A 381 -23.00 -17.13 -2.80
C ALA A 381 -23.17 -18.51 -2.14
N VAL A 382 -22.30 -19.48 -2.47
CA VAL A 382 -22.30 -20.80 -1.83
C VAL A 382 -21.98 -20.68 -0.34
N ALA A 383 -20.96 -19.90 0.02
CA ALA A 383 -20.59 -19.68 1.42
C ALA A 383 -21.73 -19.04 2.21
N THR A 384 -22.38 -18.02 1.67
CA THR A 384 -23.44 -17.32 2.37
C THR A 384 -24.70 -18.15 2.46
N SER A 385 -25.02 -18.95 1.44
CA SER A 385 -26.16 -19.89 1.49
C SER A 385 -25.96 -20.94 2.58
N ALA A 386 -24.77 -21.55 2.63
CA ALA A 386 -24.43 -22.50 3.69
C ALA A 386 -24.39 -21.83 5.07
N ALA A 387 -23.95 -20.57 5.16
CA ALA A 387 -23.95 -19.81 6.40
C ALA A 387 -25.36 -19.40 6.85
N THR A 388 -26.31 -19.18 5.93
CA THR A 388 -27.73 -18.97 6.26
C THR A 388 -28.28 -20.21 6.93
N VAL A 389 -28.11 -21.39 6.31
CA VAL A 389 -28.60 -22.66 6.86
C VAL A 389 -27.96 -22.96 8.22
N LEU A 390 -26.64 -22.84 8.33
CA LEU A 390 -25.94 -23.10 9.59
C LEU A 390 -26.29 -22.08 10.68
N GLY A 391 -26.43 -20.81 10.31
CA GLY A 391 -26.84 -19.75 11.22
C GLY A 391 -28.28 -19.95 11.72
N GLU A 392 -29.22 -20.35 10.86
CA GLU A 392 -30.60 -20.64 11.29
C GLU A 392 -30.67 -21.79 12.29
N ILE A 393 -29.80 -22.81 12.14
CA ILE A 393 -29.68 -23.92 13.09
C ILE A 393 -29.15 -23.43 14.45
N ILE A 394 -28.26 -22.45 14.47
CA ILE A 394 -27.69 -21.89 15.71
C ILE A 394 -28.69 -20.93 16.36
N SER A 395 -29.24 -19.98 15.59
CA SER A 395 -30.26 -19.04 16.02
C SER A 395 -31.17 -18.59 14.87
N PRO A 396 -32.45 -18.97 14.90
CA PRO A 396 -33.44 -18.52 13.92
C PRO A 396 -33.60 -17.00 13.85
N ASP A 397 -33.30 -16.28 14.93
CA ASP A 397 -33.47 -14.83 15.01
C ASP A 397 -32.21 -14.04 14.61
N ARG A 398 -31.03 -14.67 14.58
CA ARG A 398 -29.73 -13.98 14.49
C ARG A 398 -28.72 -14.58 13.49
N TRP A 399 -29.15 -15.55 12.67
CA TRP A 399 -28.38 -16.20 11.59
C TRP A 399 -27.62 -15.24 10.67
N TYR A 400 -28.11 -14.00 10.55
CA TYR A 400 -27.56 -12.96 9.71
C TYR A 400 -26.09 -12.62 10.10
N TRP A 401 -25.65 -12.85 11.34
CA TRP A 401 -24.26 -12.64 11.76
C TRP A 401 -23.28 -13.63 11.13
N ALA A 402 -23.67 -14.90 11.00
CA ALA A 402 -22.88 -15.91 10.28
C ALA A 402 -22.74 -15.52 8.81
N VAL A 403 -23.84 -15.12 8.20
CA VAL A 403 -23.87 -14.71 6.79
C VAL A 403 -23.03 -13.48 6.51
N LEU A 404 -23.14 -12.44 7.34
CA LEU A 404 -22.30 -11.24 7.23
C LEU A 404 -20.82 -11.60 7.37
N THR A 405 -20.51 -12.55 8.26
CA THR A 405 -19.14 -13.02 8.44
C THR A 405 -18.63 -13.76 7.22
N ALA A 406 -19.39 -14.74 6.71
CA ALA A 406 -19.04 -15.49 5.50
C ALA A 406 -18.76 -14.54 4.34
N PHE A 407 -19.63 -13.54 4.11
CA PHE A 407 -19.45 -12.54 3.07
C PHE A 407 -18.19 -11.65 3.26
N LEU A 408 -17.98 -11.12 4.47
CA LEU A 408 -16.90 -10.18 4.74
C LEU A 408 -15.51 -10.80 4.67
N VAL A 409 -15.38 -12.11 4.92
CA VAL A 409 -14.11 -12.82 4.81
C VAL A 409 -13.58 -12.81 3.36
N PHE A 410 -14.47 -12.88 2.36
CA PHE A 410 -14.11 -12.79 0.93
C PHE A 410 -13.92 -11.36 0.42
N THR A 411 -14.23 -10.33 1.22
CA THR A 411 -14.22 -8.95 0.74
C THR A 411 -12.78 -8.43 0.62
N GLY A 412 -12.22 -8.47 -0.59
CA GLY A 412 -10.83 -8.10 -0.87
C GLY A 412 -9.82 -9.19 -0.46
N ALA A 413 -10.24 -10.46 -0.48
CA ALA A 413 -9.36 -11.62 -0.35
C ALA A 413 -9.64 -12.58 -1.50
N SER A 414 -8.57 -13.01 -2.17
CA SER A 414 -8.67 -13.91 -3.34
C SER A 414 -8.03 -15.28 -3.11
N THR A 415 -7.23 -15.41 -2.05
CA THR A 415 -6.51 -16.67 -1.74
C THR A 415 -7.04 -17.33 -0.47
N ARG A 416 -6.90 -18.66 -0.39
CA ARG A 416 -7.27 -19.47 0.80
C ARG A 416 -6.66 -18.92 2.10
N GLY A 417 -5.40 -18.49 2.03
CA GLY A 417 -4.63 -18.02 3.19
C GLY A 417 -5.14 -16.68 3.71
N GLU A 418 -5.48 -15.75 2.81
CA GLU A 418 -6.07 -14.46 3.19
C GLU A 418 -7.44 -14.64 3.82
N ILE A 419 -8.28 -15.50 3.23
CA ILE A 419 -9.62 -15.84 3.75
C ILE A 419 -9.48 -16.45 5.14
N LEU A 420 -8.60 -17.45 5.31
CA LEU A 420 -8.34 -18.07 6.61
C LEU A 420 -7.86 -17.06 7.66
N SER A 421 -6.89 -16.21 7.29
CA SER A 421 -6.39 -15.17 8.18
C SER A 421 -7.49 -14.18 8.57
N ARG A 422 -8.32 -13.74 7.63
CA ARG A 422 -9.44 -12.82 7.89
C ARG A 422 -10.51 -13.44 8.77
N ALA A 423 -10.88 -14.70 8.53
CA ALA A 423 -11.81 -15.42 9.37
C ALA A 423 -11.30 -15.50 10.82
N GLY A 424 -10.03 -15.90 11.00
CA GLY A 424 -9.38 -15.93 12.32
C GLY A 424 -9.34 -14.56 13.00
N HIS A 425 -8.91 -13.52 12.28
CA HIS A 425 -8.89 -12.15 12.79
C HIS A 425 -10.28 -11.65 13.19
N ARG A 426 -11.32 -12.04 12.45
CA ARG A 426 -12.69 -11.64 12.76
C ARG A 426 -13.16 -12.27 14.07
N VAL A 427 -12.94 -13.57 14.25
CA VAL A 427 -13.27 -14.31 15.48
C VAL A 427 -12.51 -13.70 16.67
N VAL A 428 -11.19 -13.54 16.57
CA VAL A 428 -10.36 -12.94 17.64
C VAL A 428 -10.84 -11.53 17.99
N GLY A 429 -11.08 -10.69 16.98
CA GLY A 429 -11.58 -9.34 17.19
C GLY A 429 -12.98 -9.32 17.82
N THR A 430 -13.88 -10.21 17.41
CA THR A 430 -15.22 -10.30 17.99
C THR A 430 -15.19 -10.78 19.44
N VAL A 431 -14.39 -11.80 19.77
CA VAL A 431 -14.23 -12.25 21.16
C VAL A 431 -13.70 -11.11 22.04
N GLY A 432 -12.61 -10.45 21.61
CA GLY A 432 -12.06 -9.31 22.35
C GLY A 432 -13.06 -8.15 22.48
N GLY A 433 -13.83 -7.87 21.41
CA GLY A 433 -14.79 -6.79 21.39
C GLY A 433 -16.04 -7.07 22.23
N VAL A 434 -16.47 -8.33 22.35
CA VAL A 434 -17.53 -8.75 23.27
C VAL A 434 -17.09 -8.53 24.71
N LEU A 435 -15.90 -9.00 25.09
CA LEU A 435 -15.36 -8.84 26.44
C LEU A 435 -15.23 -7.35 26.80
N ALA A 436 -14.64 -6.55 25.90
CA ALA A 436 -14.52 -5.10 26.09
C ALA A 436 -15.88 -4.39 26.10
N GLY A 437 -16.82 -4.82 25.26
CA GLY A 437 -18.17 -4.25 25.19
C GLY A 437 -18.97 -4.48 26.47
N VAL A 438 -18.92 -5.69 27.04
CA VAL A 438 -19.53 -6.02 28.34
C VAL A 438 -18.90 -5.20 29.45
N LEU A 439 -17.57 -5.15 29.53
CA LEU A 439 -16.85 -4.38 30.55
C LEU A 439 -17.18 -2.88 30.48
N LEU A 440 -17.09 -2.29 29.29
CA LEU A 440 -17.39 -0.88 29.09
C LEU A 440 -18.86 -0.58 29.38
N SER A 441 -19.78 -1.47 29.01
CA SER A 441 -21.21 -1.28 29.30
C SER A 441 -21.47 -1.28 30.81
N ALA A 442 -20.83 -2.18 31.55
CA ALA A 442 -20.91 -2.24 33.01
C ALA A 442 -20.32 -0.97 33.67
N LEU A 443 -19.20 -0.45 33.17
CA LEU A 443 -18.54 0.75 33.70
C LEU A 443 -19.29 2.05 33.38
N VAL A 444 -19.83 2.17 32.18
CA VAL A 444 -20.51 3.39 31.70
C VAL A 444 -21.93 3.48 32.27
N GLY A 445 -22.56 2.35 32.58
CA GLY A 445 -23.91 2.28 33.11
C GLY A 445 -24.92 2.96 32.17
N ARG A 446 -25.80 3.80 32.72
CA ARG A 446 -26.86 4.53 31.99
C ARG A 446 -26.45 5.92 31.48
N ASN A 447 -25.16 6.25 31.50
CA ASN A 447 -24.69 7.57 31.07
C ASN A 447 -24.71 7.70 29.52
N GLN A 448 -25.86 8.13 28.98
CA GLN A 448 -26.09 8.26 27.53
C GLN A 448 -25.05 9.13 26.81
N PRO A 449 -24.67 10.34 27.31
CA PRO A 449 -23.60 11.13 26.69
C PRO A 449 -22.27 10.38 26.55
N LEU A 450 -21.88 9.61 27.57
CA LEU A 450 -20.63 8.84 27.54
C LEU A 450 -20.71 7.67 26.57
N GLN A 451 -21.86 6.98 26.48
CA GLN A 451 -22.09 5.93 25.49
C GLN A 451 -21.99 6.48 24.05
N LEU A 452 -22.59 7.65 23.78
CA LEU A 452 -22.50 8.32 22.48
C LEU A 452 -21.06 8.70 22.13
N LEU A 453 -20.31 9.27 23.09
CA LEU A 453 -18.89 9.60 22.89
C LEU A 453 -18.07 8.34 22.54
N LEU A 454 -18.24 7.26 23.31
CA LEU A 454 -17.53 6.00 23.07
C LEU A 454 -17.90 5.37 21.73
N LEU A 455 -19.15 5.49 21.29
CA LEU A 455 -19.59 5.06 19.97
C LEU A 455 -18.81 5.79 18.87
N VAL A 456 -18.69 7.12 18.96
CA VAL A 456 -17.91 7.94 18.00
C VAL A 456 -16.44 7.54 18.01
N VAL A 457 -15.85 7.31 19.19
CA VAL A 457 -14.46 6.86 19.34
C VAL A 457 -14.26 5.48 18.70
N CYS A 458 -15.20 4.55 18.88
CA CYS A 458 -15.14 3.22 18.26
C CYS A 458 -15.20 3.30 16.74
N ILE A 459 -16.10 4.14 16.18
CA ILE A 459 -16.17 4.36 14.73
C ILE A 459 -14.83 4.87 14.20
N PHE A 460 -14.27 5.90 14.84
CA PHE A 460 -12.99 6.47 14.43
C PHE A 460 -11.88 5.41 14.40
N PHE A 461 -11.70 4.65 15.48
CA PHE A 461 -10.64 3.63 15.53
C PHE A 461 -10.90 2.44 14.60
N ALA A 462 -12.16 2.05 14.39
CA ALA A 462 -12.53 1.01 13.44
C ALA A 462 -12.02 1.33 12.03
N PHE A 463 -12.27 2.55 11.55
CA PHE A 463 -11.85 2.99 10.21
C PHE A 463 -10.38 3.43 10.15
N TYR A 464 -9.80 3.93 11.24
CA TYR A 464 -8.37 4.28 11.28
C TYR A 464 -7.48 3.04 11.20
N LEU A 465 -7.84 1.96 11.92
CA LEU A 465 -7.03 0.76 12.07
C LEU A 465 -7.34 -0.34 11.05
N VAL A 466 -8.35 -0.16 10.19
CA VAL A 466 -8.74 -1.16 9.16
C VAL A 466 -7.59 -1.55 8.23
N THR A 467 -6.73 -0.60 7.89
CA THR A 467 -5.56 -0.82 7.02
C THR A 467 -4.36 -1.41 7.76
N VAL A 468 -4.40 -1.45 9.09
CA VAL A 468 -3.33 -1.98 9.95
C VAL A 468 -3.63 -3.42 10.33
N ALA A 469 -4.80 -3.67 10.92
CA ALA A 469 -5.20 -5.00 11.37
C ALA A 469 -6.71 -5.18 11.29
N TYR A 470 -7.14 -6.17 10.49
CA TYR A 470 -8.56 -6.50 10.33
C TYR A 470 -9.23 -6.93 11.65
N ALA A 471 -8.47 -7.55 12.57
CA ALA A 471 -8.97 -7.90 13.90
C ALA A 471 -9.42 -6.68 14.71
N LEU A 472 -8.69 -5.55 14.59
CA LEU A 472 -9.03 -4.31 15.29
C LEU A 472 -10.32 -3.68 14.73
N LEU A 473 -10.53 -3.75 13.41
CA LEU A 473 -11.83 -3.37 12.83
C LEU A 473 -12.97 -4.19 13.47
N SER A 474 -12.84 -5.53 13.49
CA SER A 474 -13.87 -6.40 14.06
C SER A 474 -14.10 -6.11 15.55
N PHE A 475 -13.02 -5.86 16.30
CA PHE A 475 -13.06 -5.47 17.72
C PHE A 475 -13.88 -4.20 17.94
N PHE A 476 -13.51 -3.08 17.30
CA PHE A 476 -14.18 -1.79 17.53
C PHE A 476 -15.63 -1.80 17.02
N VAL A 477 -15.93 -2.48 15.91
CA VAL A 477 -17.31 -2.67 15.43
C VAL A 477 -18.13 -3.51 16.43
N THR A 478 -17.49 -4.46 17.12
CA THR A 478 -18.16 -5.28 18.13
C THR A 478 -18.49 -4.48 19.38
N VAL A 479 -17.53 -3.69 19.89
CA VAL A 479 -17.76 -2.77 21.00
C VAL A 479 -18.83 -1.72 20.65
N MET A 480 -18.77 -1.15 19.45
CA MET A 480 -19.76 -0.18 18.96
C MET A 480 -21.18 -0.73 19.03
N LEU A 481 -21.38 -1.97 18.57
CA LEU A 481 -22.69 -2.63 18.60
C LEU A 481 -23.14 -2.98 20.03
N ALA A 482 -22.22 -3.35 20.92
CA ALA A 482 -22.54 -3.53 22.34
C ALA A 482 -23.07 -2.22 22.97
N MET A 483 -22.40 -1.08 22.70
CA MET A 483 -22.85 0.24 23.13
C MET A 483 -24.20 0.62 22.52
N LEU A 484 -24.40 0.31 21.24
CA LEU A 484 -25.68 0.54 20.56
C LEU A 484 -26.82 -0.26 21.19
N TYR A 485 -26.61 -1.54 21.53
CA TYR A 485 -27.61 -2.32 22.27
C TYR A 485 -27.86 -1.79 23.68
N GLY A 486 -26.83 -1.26 24.34
CA GLY A 486 -26.96 -0.52 25.59
C GLY A 486 -27.88 0.70 25.46
N LEU A 487 -27.69 1.51 24.42
CA LEU A 487 -28.52 2.68 24.11
C LEU A 487 -29.97 2.31 23.77
N LEU A 488 -30.17 1.22 23.04
CA LEU A 488 -31.50 0.72 22.65
C LEU A 488 -32.24 0.03 23.82
N GLY A 489 -31.58 -0.19 24.96
CA GLY A 489 -32.15 -0.90 26.10
C GLY A 489 -32.33 -2.41 25.88
N THR A 490 -31.79 -2.96 24.79
CA THR A 490 -31.89 -4.39 24.41
C THR A 490 -30.58 -5.14 24.64
N PHE A 491 -29.72 -4.65 25.53
CA PHE A 491 -28.46 -5.28 25.85
C PHE A 491 -28.69 -6.61 26.58
N SER A 492 -28.12 -7.69 26.04
CA SER A 492 -28.08 -8.99 26.69
C SER A 492 -26.71 -9.64 26.45
N ILE A 493 -26.16 -10.26 27.50
CA ILE A 493 -24.91 -11.03 27.43
C ILE A 493 -25.08 -12.18 26.44
N GLU A 494 -26.24 -12.84 26.43
CA GLU A 494 -26.56 -13.93 25.50
C GLU A 494 -26.47 -13.49 24.03
N VAL A 495 -26.91 -12.26 23.71
CA VAL A 495 -26.83 -11.71 22.35
C VAL A 495 -25.37 -11.50 21.92
N LEU A 496 -24.51 -11.10 22.85
CA LEU A 496 -23.09 -10.89 22.60
C LEU A 496 -22.32 -12.22 22.52
N GLU A 497 -22.68 -13.22 23.32
CA GLU A 497 -22.13 -14.57 23.21
C GLU A 497 -22.54 -15.24 21.90
N LEU A 498 -23.82 -15.12 21.53
CA LEU A 498 -24.34 -15.64 20.27
C LEU A 498 -23.57 -15.08 19.07
N ARG A 499 -23.14 -13.83 19.15
CA ARG A 499 -22.30 -13.23 18.12
C ARG A 499 -20.97 -13.97 17.92
N ILE A 500 -20.38 -14.52 18.98
CA ILE A 500 -19.14 -15.31 18.88
C ILE A 500 -19.43 -16.60 18.10
N TYR A 501 -20.49 -17.33 18.46
CA TYR A 501 -20.89 -18.57 17.79
C TYR A 501 -21.22 -18.35 16.31
N GLU A 502 -22.04 -17.35 15.99
CA GLU A 502 -22.41 -17.00 14.61
C GLU A 502 -21.20 -16.55 13.79
N THR A 503 -20.30 -15.74 14.37
CA THR A 503 -19.07 -15.31 13.69
C THR A 503 -18.15 -16.50 13.43
N ALA A 504 -18.04 -17.44 14.37
CA ALA A 504 -17.27 -18.66 14.17
C ALA A 504 -17.89 -19.54 13.08
N ALA A 505 -19.21 -19.74 13.08
CA ALA A 505 -19.93 -20.52 12.07
C ALA A 505 -19.74 -19.92 10.66
N GLY A 506 -19.96 -18.62 10.50
CA GLY A 506 -19.73 -17.92 9.23
C GLY A 506 -18.27 -18.00 8.77
N GLY A 507 -17.32 -17.92 9.71
CA GLY A 507 -15.89 -18.05 9.43
C GLY A 507 -15.54 -19.45 8.93
N LEU A 508 -16.06 -20.49 9.59
CA LEU A 508 -15.90 -21.89 9.19
C LEU A 508 -16.46 -22.16 7.81
N VAL A 509 -17.67 -21.69 7.52
CA VAL A 509 -18.29 -21.85 6.20
C VAL A 509 -17.54 -21.08 5.12
N GLY A 510 -17.08 -19.86 5.42
CA GLY A 510 -16.24 -19.09 4.50
C GLY A 510 -14.92 -19.80 4.17
N ILE A 511 -14.25 -20.36 5.18
CA ILE A 511 -13.04 -21.18 4.99
C ILE A 511 -13.38 -22.42 4.17
N ALA A 512 -14.43 -23.18 4.51
CA ALA A 512 -14.82 -24.37 3.78
C ALA A 512 -15.08 -24.06 2.29
N SER A 513 -15.85 -23.01 1.99
CA SER A 513 -16.10 -22.58 0.61
C SER A 513 -14.79 -22.23 -0.12
N ALA A 514 -13.87 -21.51 0.52
CA ALA A 514 -12.59 -21.16 -0.10
C ALA A 514 -11.69 -22.37 -0.40
N TYR A 515 -11.81 -23.45 0.38
CA TYR A 515 -11.04 -24.68 0.16
C TYR A 515 -11.72 -25.62 -0.84
N PHE A 516 -13.05 -25.70 -0.86
CA PHE A 516 -13.80 -26.68 -1.66
C PHE A 516 -14.42 -26.13 -2.95
N VAL A 517 -14.64 -24.82 -3.07
CA VAL A 517 -15.26 -24.17 -4.25
C VAL A 517 -14.21 -23.30 -4.96
N PHE A 518 -13.93 -23.56 -6.24
CA PHE A 518 -12.97 -22.80 -7.08
C PHE A 518 -11.65 -22.42 -6.40
N SER A 519 -10.94 -23.44 -5.94
CA SER A 519 -9.89 -23.32 -4.93
C SER A 519 -8.57 -22.73 -5.48
N THR A 520 -8.28 -21.45 -5.27
CA THR A 520 -6.98 -20.80 -5.58
C THR A 520 -5.96 -21.00 -4.45
N GLY A 521 -4.89 -21.75 -4.72
CA GLY A 521 -3.88 -22.07 -3.72
C GLY A 521 -2.99 -20.88 -3.36
N THR A 522 -2.89 -20.52 -2.06
CA THR A 522 -1.98 -19.46 -1.61
C THR A 522 -0.52 -19.71 -2.02
N ARG A 523 -0.09 -20.99 -1.99
CA ARG A 523 1.27 -21.37 -2.40
C ARG A 523 1.47 -21.24 -3.91
N SER A 524 0.49 -21.64 -4.73
CA SER A 524 0.60 -21.52 -6.19
C SER A 524 0.65 -20.06 -6.62
N THR A 525 -0.19 -19.20 -6.04
CA THR A 525 -0.13 -17.75 -6.30
C THR A 525 1.19 -17.14 -5.83
N MET A 526 1.73 -17.57 -4.67
CA MET A 526 3.06 -17.10 -4.25
C MET A 526 4.16 -17.54 -5.22
N VAL A 527 4.14 -18.79 -5.69
CA VAL A 527 5.14 -19.29 -6.67
C VAL A 527 5.04 -18.52 -7.97
N GLU A 528 3.83 -18.34 -8.51
CA GLU A 528 3.58 -17.48 -9.69
C GLU A 528 4.16 -16.07 -9.50
N LYS A 529 3.94 -15.44 -8.34
CA LYS A 529 4.51 -14.11 -8.06
C LYS A 529 6.02 -14.10 -7.80
N VAL A 530 6.61 -15.24 -7.42
CA VAL A 530 8.07 -15.36 -7.42
C VAL A 530 8.57 -15.43 -8.86
N ASP A 531 7.95 -16.25 -9.71
CA ASP A 531 8.34 -16.40 -11.11
C ASP A 531 8.26 -15.05 -11.85
N ASP A 532 7.14 -14.33 -11.71
CA ASP A 532 6.97 -12.97 -12.23
C ASP A 532 8.12 -12.05 -11.76
N TYR A 533 8.48 -12.09 -10.47
CA TYR A 533 9.56 -11.27 -9.90
C TYR A 533 10.94 -11.65 -10.46
N LEU A 534 11.24 -12.95 -10.59
CA LEU A 534 12.50 -13.45 -11.13
C LEU A 534 12.63 -13.13 -12.63
N GLU A 535 11.53 -13.16 -13.38
CA GLU A 535 11.49 -12.74 -14.78
C GLU A 535 11.80 -11.25 -14.92
N GLN A 536 11.15 -10.38 -14.13
CA GLN A 536 11.47 -8.94 -14.13
C GLN A 536 12.91 -8.67 -13.70
N MET A 537 13.47 -9.48 -12.79
CA MET A 537 14.88 -9.35 -12.38
C MET A 537 15.83 -9.70 -13.53
N THR A 538 15.50 -10.74 -14.29
CA THR A 538 16.24 -11.16 -15.49
C THR A 538 16.23 -10.06 -16.55
N ALA A 539 15.07 -9.47 -16.80
CA ALA A 539 14.93 -8.33 -17.72
C ALA A 539 15.79 -7.13 -17.29
N ILE A 540 15.85 -6.81 -16.00
CA ILE A 540 16.73 -5.75 -15.48
C ILE A 540 18.21 -6.06 -15.68
N ILE A 541 18.61 -7.33 -15.58
CA ILE A 541 19.98 -7.74 -15.86
C ILE A 541 20.31 -7.49 -17.32
N ASP A 542 19.44 -7.88 -18.24
CA ASP A 542 19.65 -7.70 -19.68
C ASP A 542 19.71 -6.21 -20.07
N THR A 543 18.66 -5.44 -19.75
CA THR A 543 18.61 -4.00 -20.06
C THR A 543 19.76 -3.24 -19.37
N GLY A 544 20.11 -3.64 -18.14
CA GLY A 544 21.16 -3.01 -17.35
C GLY A 544 22.56 -3.24 -17.93
N ILE A 545 22.84 -4.45 -18.37
CA ILE A 545 24.14 -4.81 -18.96
C ILE A 545 24.27 -4.24 -20.36
N ASP A 546 23.21 -4.25 -21.18
CA ASP A 546 23.23 -3.64 -22.50
C ASP A 546 23.48 -2.13 -22.43
N ALA A 547 22.89 -1.44 -21.46
CA ALA A 547 23.16 -0.03 -21.21
C ALA A 547 24.61 0.26 -20.79
N VAL A 548 25.23 -0.63 -20.02
CA VAL A 548 26.64 -0.51 -19.60
C VAL A 548 27.61 -0.81 -20.73
N ILE A 549 27.27 -1.76 -21.61
CA ILE A 549 28.08 -2.12 -22.78
C ILE A 549 27.96 -1.05 -23.87
N THR A 550 26.77 -0.48 -24.05
CA THR A 550 26.48 0.53 -25.09
C THR A 550 26.07 1.86 -24.45
N PRO A 551 27.04 2.64 -23.92
CA PRO A 551 26.75 3.91 -23.26
C PRO A 551 26.18 4.96 -24.25
N GLY A 552 25.54 5.99 -23.69
CA GLY A 552 25.00 7.12 -24.46
C GLY A 552 23.68 6.85 -25.19
N ARG A 553 23.09 5.66 -25.06
CA ARG A 553 21.77 5.34 -25.63
C ARG A 553 20.65 5.52 -24.61
N PRO A 554 19.43 5.94 -25.03
CA PRO A 554 18.26 5.94 -24.16
C PRO A 554 17.97 4.53 -23.64
N THR A 555 17.48 4.42 -22.39
CA THR A 555 17.19 3.14 -21.74
C THR A 555 15.84 3.18 -21.04
N ASP A 556 15.09 2.08 -21.09
CA ASP A 556 13.82 1.92 -20.37
C ASP A 556 14.00 1.38 -18.94
N LEU A 557 15.23 1.38 -18.41
CA LEU A 557 15.59 0.86 -17.08
C LEU A 557 14.74 1.41 -15.94
N VAL A 558 14.28 2.66 -16.03
CA VAL A 558 13.38 3.25 -15.02
C VAL A 558 12.02 2.56 -15.04
N VAL A 559 11.48 2.27 -16.21
CA VAL A 559 10.20 1.59 -16.37
C VAL A 559 10.31 0.13 -15.92
N ASP A 560 11.38 -0.56 -16.32
CA ASP A 560 11.61 -1.95 -15.91
C ASP A 560 11.84 -2.07 -14.40
N MET A 561 12.50 -1.09 -13.77
CA MET A 561 12.73 -1.11 -12.33
C MET A 561 11.41 -1.00 -11.56
N ARG A 562 10.46 -0.22 -12.08
CA ARG A 562 9.10 -0.15 -11.51
C ARG A 562 8.35 -1.46 -11.64
N LYS A 563 8.46 -2.15 -12.78
CA LYS A 563 7.85 -3.48 -12.95
C LYS A 563 8.41 -4.46 -11.92
N LEU A 564 9.73 -4.44 -11.71
CA LEU A 564 10.39 -5.25 -10.68
C LEU A 564 9.93 -4.90 -9.25
N ASP A 565 9.85 -3.61 -8.91
CA ASP A 565 9.39 -3.15 -7.59
C ASP A 565 7.91 -3.51 -7.34
N ASN A 566 7.06 -3.40 -8.37
CA ASN A 566 5.67 -3.83 -8.32
C ASN A 566 5.56 -5.35 -8.16
N ALA A 567 6.34 -6.13 -8.92
CA ALA A 567 6.39 -7.58 -8.76
C ALA A 567 6.85 -7.99 -7.35
N LEU A 568 7.82 -7.30 -6.76
CA LEU A 568 8.23 -7.53 -5.37
C LEU A 568 7.09 -7.22 -4.39
N LYS A 569 6.37 -6.11 -4.60
CA LYS A 569 5.22 -5.72 -3.77
C LYS A 569 4.13 -6.79 -3.81
N ASP A 570 3.83 -7.29 -5.00
CA ASP A 570 2.84 -8.34 -5.23
C ASP A 570 3.27 -9.67 -4.61
N LEU A 571 4.56 -10.04 -4.75
CA LEU A 571 5.15 -11.20 -4.07
C LEU A 571 5.06 -11.10 -2.54
N VAL A 572 5.44 -9.96 -1.96
CA VAL A 572 5.34 -9.74 -0.50
C VAL A 572 3.88 -9.81 -0.04
N ALA A 573 2.95 -9.25 -0.82
CA ALA A 573 1.53 -9.33 -0.54
C ALA A 573 1.02 -10.78 -0.57
N ALA A 574 1.38 -11.55 -1.60
CA ALA A 574 1.02 -12.96 -1.76
C ALA A 574 1.65 -13.88 -0.69
N GLY A 575 2.86 -13.56 -0.22
CA GLY A 575 3.57 -14.33 0.81
C GLY A 575 3.09 -14.04 2.24
N LYS A 576 2.53 -12.86 2.52
CA LYS A 576 2.12 -12.42 3.86
C LYS A 576 1.14 -13.38 4.57
N PRO A 577 0.12 -13.98 3.92
CA PRO A 577 -0.76 -14.95 4.57
C PRO A 577 -0.02 -16.22 5.02
N LEU A 578 1.03 -16.62 4.30
CA LEU A 578 1.82 -17.82 4.62
C LEU A 578 2.76 -17.60 5.82
N GLU A 579 3.13 -16.35 6.12
CA GLU A 579 3.83 -16.01 7.37
C GLU A 579 2.98 -16.27 8.63
N MET A 580 1.66 -16.39 8.47
CA MET A 580 0.71 -16.70 9.54
C MET A 580 0.22 -18.16 9.51
N GLY A 581 0.69 -18.98 8.55
CA GLY A 581 0.27 -20.39 8.39
C GLY A 581 0.57 -21.25 9.63
N PRO A 582 -0.12 -22.37 9.86
CA PRO A 582 -0.10 -23.07 11.15
C PRO A 582 1.27 -23.65 11.55
N THR A 583 2.19 -23.89 10.61
CA THR A 583 3.48 -24.54 10.89
C THR A 583 4.64 -23.55 11.01
N THR A 584 5.41 -23.62 12.10
CA THR A 584 6.52 -22.69 12.37
C THR A 584 7.65 -22.76 11.32
N ARG A 585 7.86 -23.94 10.73
CA ARG A 585 8.87 -24.17 9.68
C ARG A 585 8.54 -23.42 8.38
N THR A 586 7.29 -23.46 7.93
CA THR A 586 6.85 -22.73 6.72
C THR A 586 6.87 -21.22 6.95
N ARG A 587 6.42 -20.74 8.13
CA ARG A 587 6.50 -19.30 8.49
C ARG A 587 7.92 -18.74 8.39
N LYS A 588 8.90 -19.45 8.97
CA LYS A 588 10.31 -19.02 8.96
C LYS A 588 10.90 -19.07 7.54
N GLY A 589 10.55 -20.09 6.76
CA GLY A 589 10.97 -20.22 5.35
C GLY A 589 10.47 -19.06 4.49
N VAL A 590 9.17 -18.75 4.55
CA VAL A 590 8.57 -17.64 3.77
C VAL A 590 9.16 -16.29 4.16
N LYS A 591 9.24 -15.99 5.46
CA LYS A 591 9.86 -14.73 5.95
C LYS A 591 11.29 -14.56 5.46
N ARG A 592 12.02 -15.68 5.39
CA ARG A 592 13.39 -15.69 4.92
C ARG A 592 13.48 -15.46 3.42
N LEU A 593 12.68 -16.17 2.63
CA LEU A 593 12.62 -16.00 1.18
C LEU A 593 12.28 -14.56 0.80
N LEU A 594 11.22 -13.99 1.40
CA LEU A 594 10.84 -12.60 1.18
C LEU A 594 11.96 -11.61 1.55
N ARG A 595 12.70 -11.89 2.63
CA ARG A 595 13.89 -11.10 3.01
C ARG A 595 14.99 -11.21 1.94
N ILE A 596 15.28 -12.40 1.43
CA ILE A 596 16.30 -12.59 0.38
C ILE A 596 15.90 -11.85 -0.89
N MET A 597 14.63 -11.91 -1.30
CA MET A 597 14.12 -11.18 -2.46
C MET A 597 14.21 -9.66 -2.26
N THR A 598 13.84 -9.16 -1.08
CA THR A 598 13.99 -7.73 -0.75
C THR A 598 15.46 -7.27 -0.79
N VAL A 599 16.40 -8.10 -0.33
CA VAL A 599 17.84 -7.79 -0.40
C VAL A 599 18.34 -7.84 -1.85
N SER A 600 17.90 -8.82 -2.63
CA SER A 600 18.29 -8.96 -4.04
C SER A 600 17.79 -7.79 -4.87
N ASN A 601 16.59 -7.30 -4.59
CA ASN A 601 16.03 -6.09 -5.21
C ASN A 601 16.97 -4.89 -5.12
N ARG A 602 17.64 -4.69 -3.97
CA ARG A 602 18.61 -3.59 -3.80
C ARG A 602 19.81 -3.72 -4.73
N SER A 603 20.22 -4.96 -5.04
CA SER A 603 21.32 -5.22 -5.96
C SER A 603 20.88 -5.03 -7.42
N SER A 604 19.63 -5.37 -7.76
CA SER A 604 19.01 -5.02 -9.04
C SER A 604 18.92 -3.51 -9.23
N HIS A 605 18.51 -2.76 -8.20
CA HIS A 605 18.58 -1.29 -8.18
C HIS A 605 20.01 -0.80 -8.41
N ALA A 606 21.02 -1.41 -7.79
CA ALA A 606 22.42 -1.05 -8.01
C ALA A 606 22.90 -1.32 -9.45
N LEU A 607 22.39 -2.37 -10.10
CA LEU A 607 22.67 -2.67 -11.51
C LEU A 607 21.97 -1.68 -12.45
N ALA A 608 20.67 -1.43 -12.24
CA ALA A 608 19.91 -0.44 -13.00
C ALA A 608 20.55 0.95 -12.88
N ARG A 609 21.03 1.33 -11.67
CA ARG A 609 21.80 2.56 -11.45
C ARG A 609 23.08 2.64 -12.27
N ALA A 610 23.78 1.51 -12.44
CA ALA A 610 24.96 1.45 -13.29
C ALA A 610 24.59 1.66 -14.77
N GLY A 611 23.51 1.03 -15.23
CA GLY A 611 22.98 1.17 -16.59
C GLY A 611 22.51 2.60 -16.91
N VAL A 612 21.70 3.21 -16.04
CA VAL A 612 21.29 4.63 -16.19
C VAL A 612 22.49 5.57 -16.12
N GLY A 613 23.50 5.25 -15.30
CA GLY A 613 24.75 6.01 -15.28
C GLY A 613 25.50 5.95 -16.61
N ALA A 614 25.50 4.80 -17.27
CA ALA A 614 26.14 4.59 -18.57
C ALA A 614 25.34 5.19 -19.74
N SER A 615 24.00 5.20 -19.66
CA SER A 615 23.12 5.81 -20.67
C SER A 615 23.36 7.30 -20.86
N HIS A 616 23.86 7.98 -19.82
CA HIS A 616 24.20 9.41 -19.83
C HIS A 616 25.69 9.68 -20.08
N ALA A 617 26.52 8.64 -20.22
CA ALA A 617 27.94 8.79 -20.52
C ALA A 617 28.17 9.03 -22.02
N GLU A 618 29.33 9.56 -22.38
CA GLU A 618 29.70 9.73 -23.78
C GLU A 618 29.79 8.36 -24.48
N PRO A 619 29.31 8.21 -25.74
CA PRO A 619 29.28 6.92 -26.43
C PRO A 619 30.65 6.20 -26.51
N ASP A 620 31.75 6.95 -26.51
CA ASP A 620 33.11 6.43 -26.63
C ASP A 620 33.67 5.89 -25.29
N THR A 621 32.91 6.00 -24.19
CA THR A 621 33.32 5.51 -22.86
C THR A 621 33.00 4.03 -22.60
N GLY A 622 32.60 3.30 -23.64
CA GLY A 622 32.24 1.89 -23.56
C GLY A 622 33.40 0.99 -23.12
N PRO A 623 33.11 -0.17 -22.49
CA PRO A 623 34.15 -1.15 -22.16
C PRO A 623 34.80 -1.74 -23.42
N SER A 624 36.02 -2.28 -23.28
CA SER A 624 36.66 -3.07 -24.35
C SER A 624 35.78 -4.27 -24.71
N GLN A 625 35.88 -4.75 -25.96
CA GLN A 625 35.10 -5.91 -26.43
C GLN A 625 35.26 -7.14 -25.52
N GLU A 626 36.49 -7.41 -25.06
CA GLU A 626 36.78 -8.50 -24.13
C GLU A 626 36.08 -8.34 -22.77
N THR A 627 36.00 -7.10 -22.26
CA THR A 627 35.30 -6.76 -21.01
C THR A 627 33.78 -6.87 -21.21
N ALA A 628 33.25 -6.43 -22.34
CA ALA A 628 31.84 -6.58 -22.70
C ALA A 628 31.43 -8.06 -22.77
N ASP A 629 32.23 -8.91 -23.40
CA ASP A 629 31.97 -10.35 -23.47
C ASP A 629 32.08 -11.02 -22.10
N ALA A 630 32.99 -10.54 -21.24
CA ALA A 630 33.09 -11.02 -19.85
C ALA A 630 31.86 -10.62 -19.01
N LEU A 631 31.35 -9.40 -19.18
CA LEU A 631 30.11 -8.94 -18.55
C LEU A 631 28.90 -9.75 -19.00
N ARG A 632 28.77 -10.05 -20.30
CA ARG A 632 27.69 -10.89 -20.82
C ARG A 632 27.74 -12.29 -20.20
N ARG A 633 28.91 -12.92 -20.16
CA ARG A 633 29.08 -14.22 -19.48
C ARG A 633 28.71 -14.14 -18.00
N ALA A 634 29.11 -13.08 -17.31
CA ALA A 634 28.73 -12.84 -15.91
C ALA A 634 27.21 -12.74 -15.70
N ALA A 635 26.54 -12.04 -16.61
CA ALA A 635 25.10 -11.89 -16.63
C ALA A 635 24.41 -13.23 -16.85
N GLU A 636 24.83 -14.01 -17.87
CA GLU A 636 24.28 -15.35 -18.14
C GLU A 636 24.41 -16.30 -16.96
N VAL A 637 25.56 -16.33 -16.28
CA VAL A 637 25.74 -17.14 -15.06
C VAL A 637 24.74 -16.72 -13.98
N THR A 638 24.56 -15.41 -13.77
CA THR A 638 23.61 -14.91 -12.77
C THR A 638 22.16 -15.27 -13.15
N LYS A 639 21.80 -15.17 -14.43
CA LYS A 639 20.48 -15.55 -14.94
C LYS A 639 20.22 -17.06 -14.82
N ALA A 640 21.22 -17.89 -15.04
CA ALA A 640 21.13 -19.33 -14.81
C ALA A 640 20.83 -19.63 -13.32
N THR A 641 21.54 -18.99 -12.39
CA THR A 641 21.25 -19.13 -10.95
C THR A 641 19.84 -18.66 -10.59
N ILE A 642 19.34 -17.59 -11.22
CA ILE A 642 17.96 -17.12 -11.03
C ILE A 642 16.95 -18.17 -11.52
N ALA A 643 17.18 -18.75 -12.70
CA ALA A 643 16.34 -19.83 -13.24
C ALA A 643 16.35 -21.07 -12.33
N ASP A 644 17.50 -21.41 -11.76
CA ASP A 644 17.66 -22.50 -10.79
C ASP A 644 16.83 -22.28 -9.52
N VAL A 645 16.81 -21.04 -9.00
CA VAL A 645 15.94 -20.68 -7.87
C VAL A 645 14.47 -20.85 -8.22
N GLY A 646 14.05 -20.45 -9.42
CA GLY A 646 12.68 -20.67 -9.92
C GLY A 646 12.31 -22.16 -9.94
N ARG A 647 13.17 -23.00 -10.53
CA ARG A 647 12.98 -24.46 -10.58
C ARG A 647 12.91 -25.11 -9.20
N ALA A 648 13.81 -24.73 -8.29
CA ALA A 648 13.81 -25.22 -6.92
C ALA A 648 12.52 -24.84 -6.16
N LEU A 649 12.01 -23.62 -6.37
CA LEU A 649 10.76 -23.16 -5.76
C LEU A 649 9.52 -23.85 -6.33
N ALA A 650 9.54 -24.23 -7.61
CA ALA A 650 8.54 -25.08 -8.26
C ALA A 650 8.55 -26.52 -7.71
N GLY A 651 9.61 -26.92 -7.00
CA GLY A 651 9.75 -28.23 -6.35
C GLY A 651 10.62 -29.22 -7.13
N GLU A 652 11.35 -28.75 -8.14
CA GLU A 652 12.34 -29.57 -8.85
C GLU A 652 13.60 -29.74 -8.00
N HIS A 653 14.26 -30.90 -8.14
CA HIS A 653 15.56 -31.11 -7.52
C HIS A 653 16.63 -30.41 -8.34
N VAL A 654 17.23 -29.36 -7.77
CA VAL A 654 18.34 -28.63 -8.38
C VAL A 654 19.55 -28.82 -7.50
N ASP A 655 20.62 -29.39 -8.06
CA ASP A 655 21.88 -29.54 -7.35
C ASP A 655 22.45 -28.14 -7.04
N PRO A 656 22.82 -27.85 -5.77
CA PRO A 656 23.41 -26.58 -5.44
C PRO A 656 24.74 -26.44 -6.19
N PRO A 657 25.03 -25.26 -6.78
CA PRO A 657 26.24 -25.06 -7.58
C PRO A 657 27.48 -25.37 -6.72
N GLU A 658 28.37 -26.21 -7.27
CA GLU A 658 29.54 -26.77 -6.59
C GLU A 658 30.47 -25.66 -6.02
N LYS A 659 30.44 -24.46 -6.63
CA LYS A 659 30.99 -23.21 -6.10
C LYS A 659 30.10 -22.01 -6.45
N LEU A 660 29.46 -21.42 -5.45
CA LEU A 660 28.74 -20.14 -5.53
C LEU A 660 29.61 -18.94 -5.98
N THR A 661 30.92 -19.13 -5.96
CA THR A 661 31.96 -18.12 -6.16
C THR A 661 32.81 -18.32 -7.40
N GLU A 662 32.49 -19.26 -8.31
CA GLU A 662 33.21 -19.35 -9.59
C GLU A 662 32.85 -18.18 -10.52
N THR A 663 33.58 -17.10 -10.26
CA THR A 663 34.32 -16.28 -11.20
C THR A 663 33.53 -15.65 -12.34
N SER A 664 32.94 -14.50 -12.05
CA SER A 664 32.66 -13.49 -13.06
C SER A 664 33.29 -12.14 -12.70
N ALA A 665 33.25 -11.76 -11.42
CA ALA A 665 33.87 -10.51 -10.98
C ALA A 665 35.41 -10.48 -11.09
N PRO A 666 36.17 -11.51 -10.63
CA PRO A 666 37.62 -11.52 -10.79
C PRO A 666 38.03 -11.57 -12.26
N ASP A 667 37.35 -12.36 -13.09
CA ASP A 667 37.66 -12.49 -14.52
C ASP A 667 37.37 -11.22 -15.31
N VAL A 668 36.29 -10.50 -14.99
CA VAL A 668 36.01 -9.18 -15.57
C VAL A 668 37.03 -8.14 -15.10
N MET A 669 37.44 -8.18 -13.82
CA MET A 669 38.43 -7.23 -13.28
C MET A 669 39.86 -7.52 -13.76
N LEU A 670 40.23 -8.79 -13.95
CA LEU A 670 41.52 -9.22 -14.50
C LEU A 670 41.67 -8.84 -15.98
N LYS A 671 40.55 -8.78 -16.73
CA LYS A 671 40.54 -8.41 -18.15
C LYS A 671 40.43 -6.90 -18.42
N SER A 672 40.18 -6.08 -17.40
CA SER A 672 40.06 -4.62 -17.56
C SER A 672 41.28 -3.89 -16.99
N THR A 673 42.08 -3.25 -17.85
CA THR A 673 43.23 -2.42 -17.45
C THR A 673 42.80 -1.01 -16.97
N THR A 674 41.63 -0.53 -17.40
CA THR A 674 40.97 0.71 -16.96
C THR A 674 39.46 0.53 -17.00
N THR A 675 38.82 0.20 -15.88
CA THR A 675 37.38 -0.05 -15.84
C THR A 675 36.58 1.25 -15.58
N PRO A 676 35.66 1.65 -16.48
CA PRO A 676 34.73 2.75 -16.22
C PRO A 676 33.92 2.52 -14.94
N GLY A 677 33.53 3.60 -14.25
CA GLY A 677 32.72 3.56 -13.03
C GLY A 677 31.45 2.68 -13.12
N PRO A 678 30.64 2.82 -14.19
CA PRO A 678 29.45 2.00 -14.41
C PRO A 678 29.75 0.50 -14.49
N VAL A 679 30.83 0.11 -15.18
CA VAL A 679 31.22 -1.30 -15.34
C VAL A 679 31.58 -1.93 -14.00
N ARG A 680 32.37 -1.26 -13.15
CA ARG A 680 32.69 -1.77 -11.80
C ARG A 680 31.45 -1.92 -10.92
N SER A 681 30.51 -0.99 -11.04
CA SER A 681 29.24 -1.06 -10.32
C SER A 681 28.41 -2.25 -10.80
N ALA A 682 28.30 -2.45 -12.11
CA ALA A 682 27.58 -3.59 -12.69
C ALA A 682 28.16 -4.94 -12.25
N VAL A 683 29.49 -5.09 -12.28
CA VAL A 683 30.18 -6.30 -11.82
C VAL A 683 29.88 -6.60 -10.35
N ARG A 684 29.95 -5.58 -9.47
CA ARG A 684 29.65 -5.75 -8.04
C ARG A 684 28.19 -6.13 -7.81
N SER A 685 27.27 -5.51 -8.55
CA SER A 685 25.84 -5.80 -8.46
C SER A 685 25.53 -7.23 -8.91
N LEU A 686 26.08 -7.67 -10.06
CA LEU A 686 25.94 -9.06 -10.54
C LEU A 686 26.51 -10.08 -9.55
N SER A 687 27.71 -9.82 -9.01
CA SER A 687 28.31 -10.70 -8.00
C SER A 687 27.44 -10.80 -6.74
N THR A 688 26.85 -9.69 -6.31
CA THR A 688 25.96 -9.67 -5.15
C THR A 688 24.66 -10.41 -5.43
N LEU A 689 24.06 -10.21 -6.61
CA LEU A 689 22.86 -10.92 -7.07
C LEU A 689 23.08 -12.43 -7.15
N ASN A 690 24.18 -12.86 -7.76
CA ASN A 690 24.51 -14.28 -7.87
C ASN A 690 24.66 -14.92 -6.48
N ARG A 691 25.33 -14.22 -5.55
CA ARG A 691 25.45 -14.68 -4.16
C ARG A 691 24.11 -14.76 -3.45
N THR A 692 23.25 -13.75 -3.57
CA THR A 692 21.94 -13.74 -2.88
C THR A 692 20.99 -14.79 -3.46
N MET A 693 21.02 -15.02 -4.78
CA MET A 693 20.24 -16.09 -5.43
C MET A 693 20.75 -17.48 -5.05
N GLY A 694 22.07 -17.68 -5.00
CA GLY A 694 22.62 -18.93 -4.52
C GLY A 694 22.37 -19.21 -3.03
N GLU A 695 22.29 -18.16 -2.20
CA GLU A 695 21.79 -18.26 -0.82
C GLU A 695 20.30 -18.61 -0.75
N ALA A 696 19.50 -18.23 -1.74
CA ALA A 696 18.11 -18.71 -1.85
C ALA A 696 18.10 -20.20 -2.22
N LEU A 697 18.84 -20.60 -3.25
CA LEU A 697 18.89 -21.97 -3.78
C LEU A 697 19.32 -23.01 -2.73
N THR A 698 20.35 -22.71 -1.94
CA THR A 698 20.85 -23.61 -0.87
C THR A 698 19.88 -23.79 0.31
N ARG A 699 18.78 -23.04 0.34
CA ARG A 699 17.91 -22.91 1.52
C ARG A 699 16.42 -23.03 1.23
N VAL A 700 16.03 -23.05 -0.05
CA VAL A 700 14.75 -23.56 -0.56
C VAL A 700 14.79 -25.08 -0.47
#